data_AF-A0A6N6N3P2-F1
#
_entry.id   AF-A0A6N6N3P2-F1
#
_cell.length_a   1.000
_cell.length_b   1.000
_cell.length_c   1.000
_cell.angle_alpha   90.00
_cell.angle_beta   90.00
_cell.angle_gamma   90.00
#
_symmetry.space_group_name_H-M   'P 1'
#
loop_
_entity.id
_entity.type
_entity.pdbx_description
1 polymer ?
#
loop_
_entity_poly.entity_id
_entity_poly.type
_entity_poly.pdbx_seq_one_letter_code
_entity_poly.pdbx_strand_id
1 'polypeptide(L)'
;RPARPGSRPAGGRPAGARPARPGARPDATPAAPQPDGRSRKKRKKDRRVVEFSHDGPRSNERAFEQDGRGRKRKKGGRRQRGQQVKPEATVQPMKAAKRKIRIDEAIRLSDMAHQMGTKAQDLIKVLFGMGVMATINQSLDMDTATLVASEFGYEIENVSFDEQEFLVPVEADKPGELKPRPPVVTIMGHVDHGKTSLLDAIRTTNVTDGEAGGITQHIGAYHVATNRGEIVFLDTPGHEAFTTMRMRGAQVTDIVILVVAADDGVMDQTREAIAHSKAAGVPIVVAVNKMDKEGANPDNVKRELAELDLIPEDWGGETIYAHVSAKQRSGIDELLEMVLLQAEVLELKANPDKPARGNIVEAKLDKGRGPVGTMLISEGTITQGDSFVCGVFHGKVRAMFNDQGKKIKTAGPAMPVEIQGFDGIPEAGDELVVVNDEKVARRIAQSRMQKQREKELAGKSKVTLESFLASRPDEEAQTLNLILKADVQGSLEAVTEALNKLSTDEVKIDVVHGGAGAITESDILLAGASQAIIIGFNVRPNLKVKEIAEQENVEIRFYDIIYKLVNEVKDAMSGMLTPDIEEVYLGQAEVRDTFSVPKVGTVAGCAVLDGKIIRNAKVRLLRGGVVTYTGALASLKRFKDDVKEVAKGFECGMGLERFNDVKVGDIIEAFEEREVARTID
;
A
#
# COMPACT_ATOMS: atom_id res chain seq x y z
N ARG A 1 -68.49 -11.99 -2.90
CA ARG A 1 -69.89 -11.53 -3.03
C ARG A 1 -70.67 -12.24 -1.91
N PRO A 2 -71.23 -11.56 -0.88
CA PRO A 2 -71.16 -10.13 -0.54
C PRO A 2 -69.75 -9.79 0.05
N ALA A 3 -69.44 -9.11 1.17
CA ALA A 3 -70.21 -8.53 2.29
C ALA A 3 -69.47 -7.45 3.11
N ARG A 4 -70.22 -6.77 3.99
CA ARG A 4 -69.92 -5.72 5.01
C ARG A 4 -71.20 -5.58 5.88
N PRO A 5 -71.34 -4.72 6.93
CA PRO A 5 -70.49 -3.62 7.47
C PRO A 5 -70.14 -3.81 8.99
N GLY A 6 -69.62 -2.86 9.79
CA GLY A 6 -68.98 -1.57 9.51
C GLY A 6 -69.57 -0.34 10.27
N SER A 7 -68.90 0.15 11.34
CA SER A 7 -69.14 1.47 11.97
C SER A 7 -67.95 2.00 12.83
N ARG A 8 -67.86 3.33 13.03
CA ARG A 8 -66.86 4.14 13.79
C ARG A 8 -67.56 5.46 14.25
N PRO A 9 -66.98 6.52 14.89
CA PRO A 9 -65.58 7.05 15.00
C PRO A 9 -64.90 6.67 16.36
N ALA A 10 -63.91 7.33 17.01
CA ALA A 10 -63.13 8.60 16.86
C ALA A 10 -61.62 8.36 17.24
N GLY A 11 -60.72 9.23 17.73
CA GLY A 11 -60.70 10.67 18.15
C GLY A 11 -60.41 10.84 19.67
N GLY A 12 -59.51 11.72 20.18
CA GLY A 12 -58.56 12.66 19.53
C GLY A 12 -57.45 13.19 20.49
N ARG A 13 -56.46 13.94 19.96
CA ARG A 13 -55.32 14.65 20.63
C ARG A 13 -55.79 16.02 21.25
N PRO A 14 -55.01 16.83 22.03
CA PRO A 14 -53.55 17.06 21.97
C PRO A 14 -52.81 17.33 23.33
N ALA A 15 -51.67 18.05 23.29
CA ALA A 15 -50.69 18.29 24.36
C ALA A 15 -50.84 19.63 25.13
N GLY A 16 -50.01 19.89 26.16
CA GLY A 16 -49.73 21.29 26.60
C GLY A 16 -49.08 21.56 27.98
N ALA A 17 -47.90 22.21 27.94
CA ALA A 17 -47.41 23.27 28.86
C ALA A 17 -46.96 22.96 30.33
N ARG A 18 -46.38 24.01 30.96
CA ARG A 18 -45.46 24.04 32.12
C ARG A 18 -46.00 24.95 33.24
N PRO A 19 -45.54 24.80 34.52
CA PRO A 19 -44.45 25.64 35.08
C PRO A 19 -43.47 24.77 35.95
N ALA A 20 -42.64 25.18 36.93
CA ALA A 20 -42.43 26.44 37.67
C ALA A 20 -40.94 26.63 38.12
N ARG A 21 -40.69 27.19 39.33
CA ARG A 21 -39.39 27.66 39.90
C ARG A 21 -39.57 27.95 41.43
N PRO A 22 -38.58 28.43 42.24
CA PRO A 22 -37.11 28.57 42.04
C PRO A 22 -36.19 28.20 43.25
N GLY A 23 -34.86 28.19 43.03
CA GLY A 23 -33.80 28.38 44.06
C GLY A 23 -33.18 27.10 44.64
N ALA A 24 -31.89 27.05 45.05
CA ALA A 24 -30.75 27.97 44.86
C ALA A 24 -29.41 27.19 44.88
N ARG A 25 -28.28 27.86 44.60
CA ARG A 25 -26.88 27.34 44.64
C ARG A 25 -26.10 28.06 45.76
N PRO A 26 -24.85 27.65 46.10
CA PRO A 26 -24.25 26.31 46.15
C PRO A 26 -23.54 26.06 47.53
N ASP A 27 -22.88 24.90 47.74
CA ASP A 27 -21.57 24.88 48.43
C ASP A 27 -20.77 23.56 48.21
N ALA A 28 -19.55 23.48 48.76
CA ALA A 28 -18.47 22.59 48.33
C ALA A 28 -18.28 21.24 49.08
N THR A 29 -17.53 20.35 48.43
CA THR A 29 -16.88 19.10 48.90
C THR A 29 -15.67 19.32 49.83
N PRO A 30 -15.04 18.28 50.45
CA PRO A 30 -15.43 16.86 50.61
C PRO A 30 -15.34 16.32 52.06
N ALA A 31 -15.71 15.05 52.28
CA ALA A 31 -15.34 14.28 53.49
C ALA A 31 -15.09 12.78 53.16
N ALA A 32 -14.24 12.11 53.95
CA ALA A 32 -13.74 10.75 53.70
C ALA A 32 -14.53 9.63 54.43
N PRO A 33 -14.51 8.37 53.95
CA PRO A 33 -15.36 7.28 54.45
C PRO A 33 -14.79 6.47 55.63
N GLN A 34 -15.66 5.72 56.30
CA GLN A 34 -15.36 4.78 57.40
C GLN A 34 -16.45 3.64 57.44
N PRO A 35 -16.33 2.56 58.24
CA PRO A 35 -15.64 1.33 57.81
C PRO A 35 -16.50 0.03 57.95
N ASP A 36 -15.80 -1.11 58.17
CA ASP A 36 -16.30 -2.48 58.49
C ASP A 36 -16.91 -3.33 57.34
N GLY A 37 -16.64 -4.66 57.27
CA GLY A 37 -15.65 -5.41 58.05
C GLY A 37 -15.67 -6.95 57.92
N ARG A 38 -14.59 -7.57 58.43
CA ARG A 38 -14.44 -8.98 58.88
C ARG A 38 -14.48 -10.15 57.85
N SER A 39 -13.34 -10.85 57.73
CA SER A 39 -13.18 -12.20 58.33
C SER A 39 -11.69 -12.62 58.39
N ARG A 40 -11.35 -13.85 58.83
CA ARG A 40 -10.00 -14.24 59.34
C ARG A 40 -9.45 -15.55 58.77
N LYS A 41 -8.14 -15.63 58.42
CA LYS A 41 -7.11 -16.47 59.10
C LYS A 41 -5.72 -16.55 58.40
N LYS A 42 -4.66 -16.23 59.17
CA LYS A 42 -3.28 -16.80 59.20
C LYS A 42 -2.67 -17.46 57.94
N ARG A 43 -1.56 -16.90 57.42
CA ARG A 43 -0.19 -17.45 57.66
C ARG A 43 0.93 -16.40 57.42
N LYS A 44 2.21 -16.80 57.30
CA LYS A 44 3.37 -16.04 57.80
C LYS A 44 4.51 -15.90 56.77
N LYS A 45 5.16 -14.72 56.80
CA LYS A 45 6.59 -14.42 56.52
C LYS A 45 7.04 -14.03 55.10
N ASP A 46 8.10 -13.22 55.12
CA ASP A 46 9.07 -12.77 54.12
C ASP A 46 8.60 -11.87 52.97
N ARG A 47 9.14 -10.64 53.00
CA ARG A 47 9.00 -9.53 52.06
C ARG A 47 10.41 -9.13 51.64
N ARG A 48 10.79 -9.35 50.37
CA ARG A 48 12.07 -8.89 49.81
C ARG A 48 11.77 -7.92 48.66
N VAL A 49 11.96 -6.63 48.93
CA VAL A 49 11.99 -5.58 47.91
C VAL A 49 13.42 -5.52 47.36
N VAL A 50 13.56 -5.22 46.08
CA VAL A 50 14.84 -4.83 45.46
C VAL A 50 14.54 -3.61 44.58
N GLU A 51 15.06 -2.46 44.96
CA GLU A 51 15.06 -1.26 44.14
C GLU A 51 16.19 -1.35 43.10
N PHE A 52 15.97 -0.80 41.91
CA PHE A 52 17.01 -0.63 40.89
C PHE A 52 17.45 0.83 40.88
N SER A 53 18.76 1.06 41.01
CA SER A 53 19.40 2.36 40.79
C SER A 53 20.45 2.24 39.69
N HIS A 54 20.59 3.29 38.88
CA HIS A 54 21.69 3.43 37.91
C HIS A 54 23.02 3.65 38.70
N ASP A 55 24.23 3.40 38.18
CA ASP A 55 24.82 3.92 36.94
C ASP A 55 26.14 3.18 36.58
N GLY A 56 26.83 3.55 35.49
CA GLY A 56 28.16 3.03 35.10
C GLY A 56 29.30 4.04 35.30
N PRO A 57 30.42 3.99 34.53
CA PRO A 57 30.94 2.92 33.66
C PRO A 57 32.49 2.72 33.83
N ARG A 58 33.16 2.08 32.83
CA ARG A 58 34.65 1.90 32.67
C ARG A 58 35.28 0.76 33.51
N SER A 59 36.39 0.09 33.14
CA SER A 59 37.27 0.15 31.94
C SER A 59 38.00 -1.20 31.71
N ASN A 60 38.65 -1.36 30.55
CA ASN A 60 39.65 -2.41 30.27
C ASN A 60 40.75 -2.50 31.35
N GLU A 61 41.23 -3.72 31.66
CA GLU A 61 42.55 -4.19 31.16
C GLU A 61 42.87 -5.68 31.47
N ARG A 62 43.66 -6.25 30.54
CA ARG A 62 44.64 -7.36 30.66
C ARG A 62 44.61 -8.28 31.89
N ALA A 63 44.49 -9.59 31.64
CA ALA A 63 44.97 -10.65 32.53
C ALA A 63 45.97 -11.55 31.81
N PHE A 64 47.12 -11.80 32.44
CA PHE A 64 48.22 -12.65 31.94
C PHE A 64 48.75 -13.46 33.15
N GLU A 65 48.97 -14.77 32.99
CA GLU A 65 49.75 -15.63 33.92
C GLU A 65 49.22 -15.84 35.38
N GLN A 66 49.55 -16.92 36.12
CA GLN A 66 50.04 -18.27 35.77
C GLN A 66 49.74 -19.30 36.91
N ASP A 67 49.55 -20.58 36.55
CA ASP A 67 49.66 -21.83 37.36
C ASP A 67 48.82 -21.99 38.67
N GLY A 68 48.71 -23.25 39.14
CA GLY A 68 47.94 -23.67 40.31
C GLY A 68 47.84 -25.20 40.53
N ARG A 69 48.78 -26.01 40.00
CA ARG A 69 48.66 -27.49 40.01
C ARG A 69 48.73 -28.16 41.40
N GLY A 70 47.66 -28.85 41.79
CA GLY A 70 47.61 -29.78 42.93
C GLY A 70 48.31 -31.13 42.66
N ARG A 71 49.14 -31.61 43.61
CA ARG A 71 49.95 -32.84 43.50
C ARG A 71 49.31 -34.08 44.14
N LYS A 72 49.53 -35.27 43.56
CA LYS A 72 49.75 -36.52 44.32
C LYS A 72 50.56 -37.60 43.57
N ARG A 73 51.77 -37.87 44.11
CA ARG A 73 52.51 -39.16 44.30
C ARG A 73 52.20 -40.35 43.35
N LYS A 74 53.19 -41.12 42.88
CA LYS A 74 54.17 -41.89 43.71
C LYS A 74 55.57 -42.05 43.06
N LYS A 75 56.48 -42.80 43.70
CA LYS A 75 57.96 -42.85 43.46
C LYS A 75 58.42 -44.12 42.72
N GLY A 76 59.50 -44.00 41.93
CA GLY A 76 60.49 -45.07 41.63
C GLY A 76 60.80 -45.26 40.14
N GLY A 77 62.05 -45.37 39.67
CA GLY A 77 63.33 -45.09 40.34
C GLY A 77 64.59 -45.56 39.58
N ARG A 78 65.72 -44.86 39.80
CA ARG A 78 67.15 -45.17 39.45
C ARG A 78 67.62 -45.08 37.97
N ARG A 79 68.75 -44.34 37.82
CA ARG A 79 69.89 -44.53 36.88
C ARG A 79 69.67 -44.31 35.36
N GLN A 80 70.67 -43.90 34.56
CA GLN A 80 71.90 -43.10 34.81
C GLN A 80 72.46 -42.57 33.46
N ARG A 81 73.21 -41.46 33.46
CA ARG A 81 74.14 -40.94 32.41
C ARG A 81 74.00 -41.45 30.95
N GLY A 82 73.77 -40.53 30.01
CA GLY A 82 74.07 -40.72 28.59
C GLY A 82 74.07 -39.39 27.83
N GLN A 83 75.24 -38.94 27.35
CA GLN A 83 75.40 -37.74 26.53
C GLN A 83 75.49 -38.16 25.07
N GLN A 84 74.53 -37.74 24.24
CA GLN A 84 74.60 -37.90 22.78
C GLN A 84 73.91 -36.75 22.07
N VAL A 85 74.49 -36.34 20.94
CA VAL A 85 74.04 -35.22 20.11
C VAL A 85 72.70 -35.58 19.45
N LYS A 86 71.74 -34.65 19.44
CA LYS A 86 70.57 -34.75 18.55
C LYS A 86 70.88 -34.03 17.23
N PRO A 87 70.61 -34.66 16.07
CA PRO A 87 70.74 -34.00 14.76
C PRO A 87 69.67 -32.93 14.57
N GLU A 88 69.82 -32.17 13.50
CA GLU A 88 68.94 -31.06 13.12
C GLU A 88 67.47 -31.49 13.00
N ALA A 89 66.57 -30.66 13.52
CA ALA A 89 65.14 -30.83 13.31
C ALA A 89 64.78 -30.37 11.90
N THR A 90 64.57 -31.31 10.99
CA THR A 90 64.03 -31.03 9.65
C THR A 90 62.67 -30.34 9.79
N VAL A 91 62.63 -29.06 9.38
CA VAL A 91 61.39 -28.28 9.36
C VAL A 91 60.46 -28.91 8.33
N GLN A 92 59.46 -29.66 8.80
CA GLN A 92 58.35 -30.07 7.95
C GLN A 92 57.58 -28.80 7.55
N PRO A 93 57.46 -28.48 6.25
CA PRO A 93 56.65 -27.34 5.83
C PRO A 93 55.20 -27.61 6.23
N MET A 94 54.59 -26.67 6.94
CA MET A 94 53.15 -26.70 7.19
C MET A 94 52.45 -26.80 5.85
N LYS A 95 51.59 -27.81 5.68
CA LYS A 95 50.73 -27.93 4.48
C LYS A 95 49.96 -26.63 4.33
N ALA A 96 50.03 -26.03 3.15
CA ALA A 96 49.28 -24.81 2.84
C ALA A 96 47.78 -25.08 2.95
N ALA A 97 47.18 -24.66 4.07
CA ALA A 97 45.74 -24.60 4.19
C ALA A 97 45.24 -23.54 3.19
N LYS A 98 44.43 -23.96 2.22
CA LYS A 98 43.74 -23.03 1.30
C LYS A 98 43.00 -22.00 2.15
N ARG A 99 43.35 -20.73 1.97
CA ARG A 99 42.74 -19.60 2.69
C ARG A 99 41.34 -19.37 2.14
N LYS A 100 40.35 -20.04 2.72
CA LYS A 100 38.94 -19.91 2.32
C LYS A 100 38.19 -18.92 3.20
N ILE A 101 37.56 -17.93 2.58
CA ILE A 101 36.56 -17.05 3.22
C ILE A 101 35.19 -17.66 2.97
N ARG A 102 34.26 -17.55 3.93
CA ARG A 102 32.88 -18.05 3.78
C ARG A 102 31.91 -16.89 3.67
N ILE A 103 31.29 -16.77 2.51
CA ILE A 103 30.41 -15.66 2.10
C ILE A 103 29.13 -16.29 1.52
N ASP A 104 27.99 -15.60 1.72
CA ASP A 104 26.70 -15.92 1.11
C ASP A 104 26.61 -15.19 -0.24
N GLU A 105 25.53 -14.47 -0.54
CA GLU A 105 25.44 -13.56 -1.69
C GLU A 105 26.24 -12.25 -1.52
N ALA A 106 26.42 -11.79 -0.27
CA ALA A 106 27.11 -10.54 0.06
C ALA A 106 27.88 -10.63 1.40
N ILE A 107 28.84 -9.73 1.61
CA ILE A 107 29.53 -9.56 2.90
C ILE A 107 29.86 -8.10 3.19
N ARG A 108 29.74 -7.68 4.46
CA ARG A 108 30.22 -6.35 4.87
C ARG A 108 31.73 -6.29 4.86
N LEU A 109 32.29 -5.16 4.41
CA LEU A 109 33.73 -4.96 4.34
C LEU A 109 34.41 -5.13 5.72
N SER A 110 33.75 -4.71 6.81
CA SER A 110 34.17 -4.97 8.20
C SER A 110 34.37 -6.46 8.52
N ASP A 111 33.45 -7.29 8.03
CA ASP A 111 33.32 -8.69 8.42
C ASP A 111 34.21 -9.55 7.51
N MET A 112 34.36 -9.15 6.25
CA MET A 112 35.36 -9.64 5.32
C MET A 112 36.78 -9.40 5.86
N ALA A 113 37.09 -8.18 6.33
CA ALA A 113 38.37 -7.86 6.96
C ALA A 113 38.63 -8.76 8.18
N HIS A 114 37.61 -8.98 9.02
CA HIS A 114 37.70 -9.83 10.19
C HIS A 114 37.92 -11.32 9.83
N GLN A 115 37.23 -11.86 8.81
CA GLN A 115 37.47 -13.23 8.32
C GLN A 115 38.87 -13.40 7.70
N MET A 116 39.37 -12.38 6.99
CA MET A 116 40.70 -12.40 6.37
C MET A 116 41.83 -12.18 7.38
N GLY A 117 41.55 -11.54 8.53
CA GLY A 117 42.58 -11.08 9.48
C GLY A 117 43.33 -9.83 9.00
N THR A 118 42.75 -9.08 8.06
CA THR A 118 43.29 -7.84 7.50
C THR A 118 42.61 -6.62 8.11
N LYS A 119 43.09 -5.40 7.83
CA LYS A 119 42.39 -4.17 8.20
C LYS A 119 41.41 -3.79 7.10
N ALA A 120 40.21 -3.34 7.48
CA ALA A 120 39.24 -2.76 6.55
C ALA A 120 39.83 -1.64 5.67
N GLN A 121 40.74 -0.82 6.24
CA GLN A 121 41.46 0.22 5.50
C GLN A 121 42.31 -0.31 4.32
N ASP A 122 42.77 -1.56 4.36
CA ASP A 122 43.59 -2.14 3.30
C ASP A 122 42.73 -2.76 2.20
N LEU A 123 41.56 -3.32 2.54
CA LEU A 123 40.53 -3.71 1.56
C LEU A 123 39.97 -2.49 0.81
N ILE A 124 39.70 -1.38 1.52
CA ILE A 124 39.21 -0.12 0.92
C ILE A 124 40.20 0.44 -0.12
N LYS A 125 41.52 0.28 0.09
CA LYS A 125 42.53 0.70 -0.89
C LYS A 125 42.47 -0.12 -2.19
N VAL A 126 42.27 -1.43 -2.08
CA VAL A 126 42.15 -2.32 -3.25
C VAL A 126 40.88 -1.99 -4.03
N LEU A 127 39.74 -1.85 -3.34
CA LEU A 127 38.48 -1.41 -3.94
C LEU A 127 38.60 -0.05 -4.65
N PHE A 128 39.25 0.94 -4.00
CA PHE A 128 39.51 2.23 -4.61
C PHE A 128 40.41 2.13 -5.84
N GLY A 129 41.42 1.26 -5.83
CA GLY A 129 42.27 0.96 -6.99
C GLY A 129 41.50 0.29 -8.15
N MET A 130 40.39 -0.39 -7.85
CA MET A 130 39.44 -0.95 -8.82
C MET A 130 38.32 0.03 -9.21
N GLY A 131 38.35 1.28 -8.73
CA GLY A 131 37.32 2.30 -8.98
C GLY A 131 36.06 2.18 -8.10
N VAL A 132 36.00 1.23 -7.18
CA VAL A 132 34.86 1.01 -6.27
C VAL A 132 35.07 1.79 -4.98
N MET A 133 34.29 2.86 -4.78
CA MET A 133 34.28 3.59 -3.50
C MET A 133 33.43 2.84 -2.47
N ALA A 134 34.10 2.28 -1.45
CA ALA A 134 33.46 1.49 -0.39
C ALA A 134 33.77 2.02 1.02
N THR A 135 32.78 2.01 1.90
CA THR A 135 32.93 2.33 3.33
C THR A 135 32.99 1.06 4.20
N ILE A 136 33.45 1.18 5.45
CA ILE A 136 33.71 0.03 6.35
C ILE A 136 32.47 -0.84 6.58
N ASN A 137 31.27 -0.24 6.63
CA ASN A 137 30.01 -0.93 6.92
C ASN A 137 29.25 -1.37 5.66
N GLN A 138 29.79 -1.10 4.47
CA GLN A 138 29.16 -1.37 3.19
C GLN A 138 29.21 -2.86 2.86
N SER A 139 28.10 -3.40 2.37
CA SER A 139 28.05 -4.73 1.76
C SER A 139 28.73 -4.71 0.39
N LEU A 140 29.56 -5.71 0.14
CA LEU A 140 30.12 -6.06 -1.16
C LEU A 140 29.37 -7.28 -1.68
N ASP A 141 29.00 -7.24 -2.95
CA ASP A 141 28.50 -8.37 -3.74
C ASP A 141 29.56 -9.47 -3.91
N MET A 142 29.12 -10.70 -4.25
CA MET A 142 30.00 -11.85 -4.42
C MET A 142 31.12 -11.62 -5.46
N ASP A 143 30.87 -10.95 -6.58
CA ASP A 143 31.87 -10.74 -7.64
C ASP A 143 32.96 -9.76 -7.18
N THR A 144 32.56 -8.59 -6.67
CA THR A 144 33.46 -7.59 -6.08
C THR A 144 34.24 -8.18 -4.90
N ALA A 145 33.58 -8.96 -4.04
CA ALA A 145 34.25 -9.66 -2.93
C ALA A 145 35.24 -10.71 -3.44
N THR A 146 34.94 -11.44 -4.52
CA THR A 146 35.84 -12.47 -5.11
C THR A 146 37.10 -11.83 -5.67
N LEU A 147 36.95 -10.73 -6.41
CA LEU A 147 38.08 -9.98 -6.94
C LEU A 147 38.98 -9.46 -5.80
N VAL A 148 38.39 -8.82 -4.78
CA VAL A 148 39.13 -8.32 -3.61
C VAL A 148 39.79 -9.46 -2.82
N ALA A 149 39.10 -10.60 -2.60
CA ALA A 149 39.66 -11.75 -1.91
C ALA A 149 40.87 -12.34 -2.66
N SER A 150 40.80 -12.39 -3.99
CA SER A 150 41.86 -12.94 -4.84
C SER A 150 43.18 -12.17 -4.73
N GLU A 151 43.12 -10.83 -4.62
CA GLU A 151 44.29 -9.96 -4.48
C GLU A 151 45.09 -10.22 -3.18
N PHE A 152 44.41 -10.69 -2.11
CA PHE A 152 45.07 -11.11 -0.86
C PHE A 152 45.39 -12.62 -0.81
N GLY A 153 45.13 -13.36 -1.89
CA GLY A 153 45.36 -14.81 -1.99
C GLY A 153 44.37 -15.65 -1.18
N TYR A 154 43.10 -15.23 -1.13
CA TYR A 154 42.00 -15.98 -0.53
C TYR A 154 41.03 -16.48 -1.61
N GLU A 155 40.57 -17.72 -1.48
CA GLU A 155 39.44 -18.26 -2.26
C GLU A 155 38.14 -17.96 -1.52
N ILE A 156 37.09 -17.53 -2.22
CA ILE A 156 35.74 -17.52 -1.64
C ILE A 156 35.14 -18.93 -1.79
N GLU A 157 34.71 -19.48 -0.67
CA GLU A 157 33.79 -20.61 -0.61
C GLU A 157 32.39 -20.03 -0.42
N ASN A 158 31.56 -20.11 -1.47
CA ASN A 158 30.15 -19.75 -1.32
C ASN A 158 29.50 -20.75 -0.35
N VAL A 159 28.92 -20.23 0.73
CA VAL A 159 28.15 -20.99 1.73
C VAL A 159 26.74 -20.40 1.82
N SER A 160 26.19 -20.06 0.67
CA SER A 160 24.78 -19.74 0.49
C SER A 160 23.92 -20.75 1.22
N PHE A 161 23.00 -20.25 2.04
CA PHE A 161 21.92 -21.10 2.54
C PHE A 161 21.01 -21.44 1.37
N ASP A 162 21.28 -22.57 0.72
CA ASP A 162 20.49 -23.02 -0.42
C ASP A 162 19.13 -23.51 0.09
N GLU A 163 18.13 -22.64 -0.03
CA GLU A 163 16.75 -22.95 0.37
C GLU A 163 16.22 -24.20 -0.35
N GLN A 164 16.74 -24.54 -1.53
CA GLN A 164 16.33 -25.69 -2.33
C GLN A 164 16.76 -27.03 -1.70
N GLU A 165 17.77 -27.03 -0.80
CA GLU A 165 18.16 -28.21 0.00
C GLU A 165 17.22 -28.42 1.22
N PHE A 166 16.46 -27.39 1.62
CA PHE A 166 15.62 -27.39 2.82
C PHE A 166 14.11 -27.35 2.55
N LEU A 167 13.69 -26.83 1.40
CA LEU A 167 12.36 -27.04 0.83
C LEU A 167 12.23 -28.51 0.42
N VAL A 168 11.00 -29.04 0.38
CA VAL A 168 10.78 -30.41 -0.11
C VAL A 168 11.10 -30.43 -1.60
N PRO A 169 12.03 -31.28 -2.09
CA PRO A 169 12.45 -31.26 -3.48
C PRO A 169 11.27 -31.56 -4.40
N VAL A 170 11.20 -30.84 -5.53
CA VAL A 170 10.15 -31.00 -6.53
C VAL A 170 10.42 -32.25 -7.37
N GLU A 171 10.24 -33.43 -6.76
CA GLU A 171 10.17 -34.69 -7.50
C GLU A 171 9.01 -34.63 -8.48
N ALA A 172 9.30 -34.79 -9.77
CA ALA A 172 8.29 -34.80 -10.81
C ALA A 172 7.30 -35.96 -10.60
N ASP A 173 6.01 -35.65 -10.56
CA ASP A 173 4.96 -36.62 -10.25
C ASP A 173 4.91 -37.78 -11.25
N LYS A 174 4.68 -38.99 -10.73
CA LYS A 174 4.43 -40.13 -11.61
C LYS A 174 3.03 -39.97 -12.20
N PRO A 175 2.80 -40.28 -13.49
CA PRO A 175 1.49 -40.07 -14.13
C PRO A 175 0.28 -40.75 -13.45
N GLY A 176 0.49 -41.75 -12.58
CA GLY A 176 -0.57 -42.39 -11.78
C GLY A 176 -0.80 -41.81 -10.38
N GLU A 177 0.01 -40.83 -9.95
CA GLU A 177 -0.16 -40.10 -8.67
C GLU A 177 -0.98 -38.81 -8.86
N LEU A 178 -0.99 -38.29 -10.09
CA LEU A 178 -1.84 -37.20 -10.56
C LEU A 178 -3.31 -37.63 -10.62
N LYS A 179 -4.19 -36.87 -9.96
CA LYS A 179 -5.64 -37.07 -9.93
C LYS A 179 -6.34 -35.82 -10.51
N PRO A 180 -7.50 -35.94 -11.16
CA PRO A 180 -8.27 -34.77 -11.62
C PRO A 180 -8.60 -33.84 -10.46
N ARG A 181 -8.60 -32.53 -10.71
CA ARG A 181 -8.98 -31.50 -9.72
C ARG A 181 -10.00 -30.51 -10.29
N PRO A 182 -10.77 -29.80 -9.44
CA PRO A 182 -11.59 -28.68 -9.88
C PRO A 182 -10.78 -27.61 -10.63
N PRO A 183 -11.34 -26.98 -11.68
CA PRO A 183 -10.82 -25.74 -12.23
C PRO A 183 -10.97 -24.60 -11.22
N VAL A 184 -9.95 -23.75 -11.17
CA VAL A 184 -9.97 -22.47 -10.48
C VAL A 184 -10.23 -21.38 -11.51
N VAL A 185 -11.27 -20.59 -11.30
CA VAL A 185 -11.87 -19.71 -12.32
C VAL A 185 -11.98 -18.29 -11.79
N THR A 186 -11.26 -17.36 -12.42
CA THR A 186 -11.31 -15.92 -12.09
C THR A 186 -12.40 -15.25 -12.92
N ILE A 187 -13.17 -14.33 -12.33
CA ILE A 187 -14.11 -13.48 -13.10
C ILE A 187 -13.55 -12.06 -13.26
N MET A 188 -13.44 -11.60 -14.52
CA MET A 188 -12.95 -10.28 -14.92
C MET A 188 -13.92 -9.53 -15.86
N GLY A 189 -13.59 -8.29 -16.20
CA GLY A 189 -14.39 -7.37 -17.01
C GLY A 189 -14.52 -5.99 -16.35
N HIS A 190 -15.17 -5.05 -17.04
CA HIS A 190 -15.40 -3.68 -16.56
C HIS A 190 -16.30 -3.60 -15.30
N VAL A 191 -16.31 -2.43 -14.64
CA VAL A 191 -17.33 -2.04 -13.65
C VAL A 191 -18.73 -2.09 -14.30
N ASP A 192 -19.79 -2.31 -13.50
CA ASP A 192 -21.21 -2.38 -13.90
C ASP A 192 -21.61 -3.40 -15.00
N HIS A 193 -20.67 -4.15 -15.56
CA HIS A 193 -20.93 -5.33 -16.39
C HIS A 193 -21.56 -6.51 -15.59
N GLY A 194 -21.71 -6.38 -14.28
CA GLY A 194 -22.45 -7.32 -13.44
C GLY A 194 -21.67 -8.57 -12.99
N LYS A 195 -20.35 -8.47 -12.82
CA LYS A 195 -19.49 -9.55 -12.29
C LYS A 195 -20.01 -10.13 -10.97
N THR A 196 -20.10 -9.29 -9.93
CA THR A 196 -20.59 -9.67 -8.59
C THR A 196 -22.02 -10.20 -8.65
N SER A 197 -22.88 -9.63 -9.51
CA SER A 197 -24.25 -10.11 -9.74
C SER A 197 -24.30 -11.51 -10.37
N LEU A 198 -23.38 -11.84 -11.28
CA LEU A 198 -23.26 -13.18 -11.87
C LEU A 198 -22.76 -14.20 -10.84
N LEU A 199 -21.74 -13.83 -10.06
CA LEU A 199 -21.22 -14.63 -8.96
C LEU A 199 -22.31 -14.90 -7.90
N ASP A 200 -23.08 -13.89 -7.50
CA ASP A 200 -24.22 -14.02 -6.59
C ASP A 200 -25.33 -14.92 -7.15
N ALA A 201 -25.64 -14.79 -8.44
CA ALA A 201 -26.61 -15.64 -9.11
C ALA A 201 -26.16 -17.11 -9.13
N ILE A 202 -24.87 -17.39 -9.36
CA ILE A 202 -24.25 -18.72 -9.26
C ILE A 202 -24.31 -19.24 -7.81
N ARG A 203 -23.91 -18.42 -6.83
CA ARG A 203 -23.88 -18.79 -5.39
C ARG A 203 -25.27 -19.00 -4.78
N THR A 204 -26.33 -18.51 -5.43
CA THR A 204 -27.69 -18.41 -4.85
C THR A 204 -27.71 -17.56 -3.56
N THR A 205 -26.79 -16.60 -3.45
CA THR A 205 -26.68 -15.64 -2.33
C THR A 205 -26.64 -14.22 -2.87
N ASN A 206 -27.13 -13.23 -2.12
CA ASN A 206 -26.88 -11.82 -2.43
C ASN A 206 -25.76 -11.31 -1.49
N VAL A 207 -24.59 -11.02 -2.04
CA VAL A 207 -23.47 -10.31 -1.38
C VAL A 207 -23.48 -8.83 -1.77
N THR A 208 -23.94 -8.47 -2.99
CA THR A 208 -24.03 -7.06 -3.43
C THR A 208 -24.86 -6.17 -2.50
N ASP A 209 -25.87 -6.75 -1.82
CA ASP A 209 -26.73 -6.02 -0.88
C ASP A 209 -26.04 -5.75 0.49
N GLY A 210 -24.89 -6.38 0.76
CA GLY A 210 -24.14 -6.29 2.01
C GLY A 210 -22.81 -5.53 1.91
N GLU A 211 -22.23 -5.41 0.72
CA GLU A 211 -20.96 -4.70 0.51
C GLU A 211 -21.11 -3.18 0.45
N ALA A 212 -20.14 -2.45 1.01
CA ALA A 212 -20.15 -1.01 1.01
C ALA A 212 -20.04 -0.45 -0.42
N GLY A 213 -21.11 0.21 -0.88
CA GLY A 213 -21.20 0.74 -2.25
C GLY A 213 -21.65 -0.27 -3.31
N GLY A 214 -21.97 -1.52 -2.93
CA GLY A 214 -22.47 -2.53 -3.87
C GLY A 214 -21.43 -3.07 -4.86
N ILE A 215 -20.14 -3.02 -4.51
CA ILE A 215 -19.02 -3.46 -5.34
C ILE A 215 -18.09 -4.40 -4.55
N THR A 216 -17.57 -5.44 -5.21
CA THR A 216 -16.49 -6.28 -4.68
C THR A 216 -15.23 -5.43 -4.43
N GLN A 217 -14.70 -5.44 -3.20
CA GLN A 217 -13.46 -4.73 -2.82
C GLN A 217 -12.33 -5.65 -2.31
N HIS A 218 -12.61 -6.95 -2.18
CA HIS A 218 -11.72 -7.99 -1.62
C HIS A 218 -11.62 -9.17 -2.59
N ILE A 219 -10.57 -10.00 -2.51
CA ILE A 219 -10.47 -11.19 -3.38
C ILE A 219 -11.15 -12.38 -2.68
N GLY A 220 -12.42 -12.60 -3.03
CA GLY A 220 -13.23 -13.69 -2.49
C GLY A 220 -13.00 -15.02 -3.22
N ALA A 221 -12.62 -16.08 -2.49
CA ALA A 221 -12.47 -17.43 -3.05
C ALA A 221 -13.56 -18.37 -2.49
N TYR A 222 -14.31 -19.05 -3.36
CA TYR A 222 -15.45 -19.90 -2.93
C TYR A 222 -15.69 -21.12 -3.83
N HIS A 223 -16.40 -22.11 -3.30
CA HIS A 223 -16.66 -23.41 -3.97
C HIS A 223 -18.10 -23.52 -4.49
N VAL A 224 -18.26 -24.09 -5.68
CA VAL A 224 -19.56 -24.36 -6.34
C VAL A 224 -19.60 -25.80 -6.83
N ALA A 225 -20.53 -26.59 -6.30
CA ALA A 225 -20.84 -27.91 -6.81
C ALA A 225 -21.93 -27.83 -7.89
N THR A 226 -21.69 -28.45 -9.05
CA THR A 226 -22.65 -28.60 -10.16
C THR A 226 -23.02 -30.07 -10.35
N ASN A 227 -23.93 -30.38 -11.28
CA ASN A 227 -24.29 -31.76 -11.62
C ASN A 227 -23.18 -32.55 -12.34
N ARG A 228 -22.19 -31.87 -12.94
CA ARG A 228 -21.10 -32.50 -13.72
C ARG A 228 -19.75 -32.50 -12.99
N GLY A 229 -19.52 -31.54 -12.10
CA GLY A 229 -18.26 -31.37 -11.37
C GLY A 229 -18.30 -30.20 -10.40
N GLU A 230 -17.16 -29.92 -9.77
CA GLU A 230 -16.98 -28.80 -8.86
C GLU A 230 -16.16 -27.70 -9.55
N ILE A 231 -16.46 -26.43 -9.25
CA ILE A 231 -15.73 -25.25 -9.76
C ILE A 231 -15.36 -24.39 -8.55
N VAL A 232 -14.14 -23.85 -8.55
CA VAL A 232 -13.68 -22.89 -7.53
C VAL A 232 -13.58 -21.51 -8.17
N PHE A 233 -14.31 -20.54 -7.63
CA PHE A 233 -14.33 -19.18 -8.17
C PHE A 233 -13.45 -18.24 -7.34
N LEU A 234 -12.71 -17.38 -8.05
CA LEU A 234 -12.10 -16.17 -7.49
C LEU A 234 -12.86 -14.94 -8.02
N ASP A 235 -13.46 -14.17 -7.12
CA ASP A 235 -13.98 -12.83 -7.42
C ASP A 235 -12.83 -11.82 -7.38
N THR A 236 -12.70 -10.98 -8.42
CA THR A 236 -11.65 -9.97 -8.50
C THR A 236 -12.25 -8.55 -8.63
N PRO A 237 -11.84 -7.59 -7.79
CA PRO A 237 -12.35 -6.23 -7.85
C PRO A 237 -12.22 -5.55 -9.22
N GLY A 238 -13.34 -5.01 -9.70
CA GLY A 238 -13.48 -4.50 -11.06
C GLY A 238 -12.87 -3.14 -11.35
N HIS A 239 -12.61 -2.34 -10.33
CA HIS A 239 -12.13 -0.96 -10.49
C HIS A 239 -10.63 -0.94 -10.80
N GLU A 240 -10.24 -0.07 -11.74
CA GLU A 240 -8.86 0.23 -12.13
C GLU A 240 -7.82 0.15 -10.99
N ALA A 241 -8.06 0.77 -9.83
CA ALA A 241 -7.14 0.78 -8.67
C ALA A 241 -6.69 -0.61 -8.17
N PHE A 242 -7.38 -1.68 -8.58
CA PHE A 242 -7.09 -3.07 -8.25
C PHE A 242 -6.37 -3.84 -9.38
N THR A 243 -5.67 -3.17 -10.31
CA THR A 243 -4.86 -3.81 -11.38
C THR A 243 -3.95 -4.92 -10.85
N THR A 244 -3.24 -4.65 -9.76
CA THR A 244 -2.33 -5.62 -9.13
C THR A 244 -3.08 -6.83 -8.53
N MET A 245 -4.35 -6.68 -8.11
CA MET A 245 -5.20 -7.83 -7.75
C MET A 245 -5.62 -8.64 -8.98
N ARG A 246 -6.00 -7.99 -10.09
CA ARG A 246 -6.37 -8.69 -11.33
C ARG A 246 -5.22 -9.54 -11.88
N MET A 247 -3.99 -9.02 -11.89
CA MET A 247 -2.81 -9.80 -12.31
C MET A 247 -2.58 -11.04 -11.45
N ARG A 248 -2.65 -10.91 -10.12
CA ARG A 248 -2.58 -12.06 -9.19
C ARG A 248 -3.72 -13.06 -9.45
N GLY A 249 -4.94 -12.55 -9.64
CA GLY A 249 -6.13 -13.35 -9.94
C GLY A 249 -5.99 -14.17 -11.22
N ALA A 250 -5.40 -13.62 -12.29
CA ALA A 250 -5.10 -14.36 -13.51
C ALA A 250 -4.06 -15.47 -13.26
N GLN A 251 -2.90 -15.12 -12.69
CA GLN A 251 -1.77 -16.03 -12.47
C GLN A 251 -2.09 -17.26 -11.60
N VAL A 252 -3.15 -17.19 -10.80
CA VAL A 252 -3.57 -18.23 -9.84
C VAL A 252 -4.76 -19.07 -10.36
N THR A 253 -5.18 -18.87 -11.62
CA THR A 253 -6.36 -19.55 -12.21
C THR A 253 -6.09 -20.31 -13.50
N ASP A 254 -6.90 -21.34 -13.74
CA ASP A 254 -6.84 -22.20 -14.92
C ASP A 254 -7.66 -21.64 -16.09
N ILE A 255 -8.69 -20.84 -15.80
CA ILE A 255 -9.64 -20.25 -16.76
C ILE A 255 -10.05 -18.86 -16.26
N VAL A 256 -10.17 -17.88 -17.17
CA VAL A 256 -10.79 -16.58 -16.88
C VAL A 256 -12.16 -16.47 -17.55
N ILE A 257 -13.21 -16.13 -16.79
CA ILE A 257 -14.48 -15.68 -17.36
C ILE A 257 -14.43 -14.16 -17.55
N LEU A 258 -14.50 -13.72 -18.81
CA LEU A 258 -14.58 -12.30 -19.17
C LEU A 258 -16.06 -11.89 -19.29
N VAL A 259 -16.54 -11.08 -18.35
CA VAL A 259 -17.93 -10.59 -18.34
C VAL A 259 -18.02 -9.29 -19.15
N VAL A 260 -18.71 -9.35 -20.27
CA VAL A 260 -18.95 -8.21 -21.17
C VAL A 260 -20.45 -7.96 -21.27
N ALA A 261 -20.89 -6.73 -21.06
CA ALA A 261 -22.31 -6.42 -21.10
C ALA A 261 -22.79 -6.17 -22.54
N ALA A 262 -23.90 -6.80 -22.91
CA ALA A 262 -24.45 -6.75 -24.27
C ALA A 262 -24.97 -5.35 -24.69
N ASP A 263 -25.14 -4.44 -23.74
CA ASP A 263 -25.57 -3.04 -23.94
C ASP A 263 -24.40 -2.04 -23.95
N ASP A 264 -23.27 -2.35 -23.28
CA ASP A 264 -22.14 -1.43 -23.15
C ASP A 264 -21.00 -1.72 -24.14
N GLY A 265 -20.70 -2.99 -24.43
CA GLY A 265 -19.58 -3.40 -25.29
C GLY A 265 -18.21 -3.44 -24.59
N VAL A 266 -17.13 -3.30 -25.37
CA VAL A 266 -15.74 -3.53 -24.91
C VAL A 266 -15.05 -2.24 -24.43
N MET A 267 -15.19 -1.99 -23.13
CA MET A 267 -14.52 -0.89 -22.39
C MET A 267 -13.04 -1.17 -22.08
N ASP A 268 -12.28 -0.15 -21.70
CA ASP A 268 -10.81 -0.25 -21.49
C ASP A 268 -10.39 -1.23 -20.40
N GLN A 269 -11.14 -1.34 -19.28
CA GLN A 269 -10.90 -2.36 -18.26
C GLN A 269 -11.15 -3.80 -18.78
N THR A 270 -11.96 -3.96 -19.83
CA THR A 270 -12.11 -5.23 -20.55
C THR A 270 -10.87 -5.53 -21.38
N ARG A 271 -10.29 -4.53 -22.06
CA ARG A 271 -9.01 -4.63 -22.78
C ARG A 271 -7.86 -4.99 -21.83
N GLU A 272 -7.83 -4.36 -20.65
CA GLU A 272 -6.87 -4.62 -19.57
C GLU A 272 -6.98 -6.06 -19.06
N ALA A 273 -8.20 -6.54 -18.78
CA ALA A 273 -8.45 -7.92 -18.35
C ALA A 273 -8.00 -8.96 -19.39
N ILE A 274 -8.23 -8.69 -20.69
CA ILE A 274 -7.75 -9.55 -21.79
C ILE A 274 -6.22 -9.55 -21.82
N ALA A 275 -5.57 -8.40 -21.64
CA ALA A 275 -4.11 -8.28 -21.63
C ALA A 275 -3.48 -9.09 -20.48
N HIS A 276 -4.02 -9.00 -19.26
CA HIS A 276 -3.55 -9.78 -18.11
C HIS A 276 -3.73 -11.28 -18.31
N SER A 277 -4.88 -11.69 -18.84
CA SER A 277 -5.20 -13.11 -19.09
C SER A 277 -4.28 -13.72 -20.15
N LYS A 278 -4.05 -12.99 -21.26
CA LYS A 278 -3.07 -13.36 -22.30
C LYS A 278 -1.64 -13.39 -21.76
N ALA A 279 -1.25 -12.43 -20.91
CA ALA A 279 0.08 -12.38 -20.31
C ALA A 279 0.33 -13.51 -19.30
N ALA A 280 -0.72 -13.99 -18.62
CA ALA A 280 -0.67 -15.18 -17.77
C ALA A 280 -0.76 -16.51 -18.57
N GLY A 281 -1.09 -16.46 -19.86
CA GLY A 281 -1.30 -17.65 -20.71
C GLY A 281 -2.59 -18.42 -20.41
N VAL A 282 -3.58 -17.78 -19.78
CA VAL A 282 -4.79 -18.42 -19.28
C VAL A 282 -5.94 -18.31 -20.31
N PRO A 283 -6.63 -19.40 -20.66
CA PRO A 283 -7.74 -19.37 -21.61
C PRO A 283 -8.94 -18.56 -21.09
N ILE A 284 -9.63 -17.88 -22.01
CA ILE A 284 -10.73 -16.97 -21.71
C ILE A 284 -12.05 -17.54 -22.22
N VAL A 285 -13.06 -17.60 -21.36
CA VAL A 285 -14.46 -17.86 -21.71
C VAL A 285 -15.23 -16.54 -21.60
N VAL A 286 -15.98 -16.17 -22.65
CA VAL A 286 -16.70 -14.89 -22.67
C VAL A 286 -18.14 -15.08 -22.17
N ALA A 287 -18.51 -14.38 -21.10
CA ALA A 287 -19.87 -14.31 -20.59
C ALA A 287 -20.53 -12.99 -21.03
N VAL A 288 -21.36 -13.06 -22.07
CA VAL A 288 -22.12 -11.92 -22.59
C VAL A 288 -23.35 -11.69 -21.70
N ASN A 289 -23.27 -10.71 -20.80
CA ASN A 289 -24.25 -10.47 -19.74
C ASN A 289 -25.28 -9.37 -20.10
N LYS A 290 -26.29 -9.19 -19.24
CA LYS A 290 -27.43 -8.27 -19.40
C LYS A 290 -28.32 -8.56 -20.62
N MET A 291 -28.39 -9.83 -21.06
CA MET A 291 -29.28 -10.30 -22.14
C MET A 291 -30.79 -10.08 -21.86
N ASP A 292 -31.17 -9.60 -20.67
CA ASP A 292 -32.54 -9.18 -20.33
C ASP A 292 -32.92 -7.76 -20.76
N LYS A 293 -31.99 -6.97 -21.33
CA LYS A 293 -32.26 -5.62 -21.82
C LYS A 293 -32.69 -5.61 -23.29
N GLU A 294 -33.68 -4.77 -23.62
CA GLU A 294 -34.17 -4.58 -25.00
C GLU A 294 -33.09 -4.05 -25.97
N GLY A 295 -32.03 -3.42 -25.45
CA GLY A 295 -30.87 -2.95 -26.22
C GLY A 295 -29.69 -3.93 -26.28
N ALA A 296 -29.82 -5.16 -25.80
CA ALA A 296 -28.73 -6.14 -25.79
C ALA A 296 -28.35 -6.57 -27.22
N ASN A 297 -27.07 -6.37 -27.60
CA ASN A 297 -26.53 -6.69 -28.92
C ASN A 297 -25.29 -7.61 -28.80
N PRO A 298 -25.48 -8.94 -28.71
CA PRO A 298 -24.38 -9.89 -28.59
C PRO A 298 -23.45 -9.93 -29.80
N ASP A 299 -23.96 -9.64 -31.01
CA ASP A 299 -23.17 -9.67 -32.24
C ASP A 299 -22.15 -8.52 -32.29
N ASN A 300 -22.50 -7.36 -31.71
CA ASN A 300 -21.54 -6.26 -31.55
C ASN A 300 -20.39 -6.66 -30.60
N VAL A 301 -20.71 -7.31 -29.48
CA VAL A 301 -19.72 -7.82 -28.53
C VAL A 301 -18.80 -8.86 -29.17
N LYS A 302 -19.35 -9.82 -29.94
CA LYS A 302 -18.55 -10.80 -30.71
C LYS A 302 -17.58 -10.13 -31.69
N ARG A 303 -18.01 -9.05 -32.37
CA ARG A 303 -17.14 -8.28 -33.27
C ARG A 303 -16.02 -7.55 -32.53
N GLU A 304 -16.36 -6.78 -31.49
CA GLU A 304 -15.38 -5.96 -30.75
C GLU A 304 -14.33 -6.81 -30.02
N LEU A 305 -14.70 -8.02 -29.58
CA LEU A 305 -13.77 -8.98 -28.97
C LEU A 305 -12.95 -9.75 -30.02
N ALA A 306 -13.49 -10.03 -31.21
CA ALA A 306 -12.71 -10.61 -32.32
C ALA A 306 -11.60 -9.65 -32.81
N GLU A 307 -11.79 -8.33 -32.72
CA GLU A 307 -10.73 -7.32 -32.92
C GLU A 307 -9.62 -7.38 -31.86
N LEU A 308 -9.82 -8.12 -30.76
CA LEU A 308 -8.86 -8.38 -29.68
C LEU A 308 -8.44 -9.86 -29.63
N ASP A 309 -8.42 -10.53 -30.79
CA ASP A 309 -8.11 -11.96 -31.02
C ASP A 309 -9.06 -12.98 -30.35
N LEU A 310 -10.14 -12.55 -29.70
CA LEU A 310 -11.11 -13.45 -29.04
C LEU A 310 -12.21 -13.90 -30.00
N ILE A 311 -11.79 -14.61 -31.05
CA ILE A 311 -12.65 -15.07 -32.15
C ILE A 311 -13.60 -16.19 -31.65
N PRO A 312 -14.93 -16.06 -31.84
CA PRO A 312 -15.89 -17.09 -31.45
C PRO A 312 -15.72 -18.41 -32.21
N GLU A 313 -16.06 -19.53 -31.55
CA GLU A 313 -16.16 -20.85 -32.19
C GLU A 313 -17.09 -20.85 -33.43
N ASP A 314 -18.20 -20.10 -33.38
CA ASP A 314 -19.12 -19.89 -34.51
C ASP A 314 -18.42 -19.42 -35.81
N TRP A 315 -17.30 -18.71 -35.67
CA TRP A 315 -16.52 -18.12 -36.75
C TRP A 315 -15.23 -18.90 -37.04
N GLY A 316 -15.05 -20.07 -36.42
CA GLY A 316 -13.85 -20.91 -36.53
C GLY A 316 -12.69 -20.50 -35.62
N GLY A 317 -12.97 -19.74 -34.55
CA GLY A 317 -12.01 -19.43 -33.50
C GLY A 317 -12.03 -20.44 -32.34
N GLU A 318 -11.28 -20.13 -31.29
CA GLU A 318 -11.09 -20.98 -30.09
C GLU A 318 -11.78 -20.40 -28.83
N THR A 319 -12.41 -19.22 -28.91
CA THR A 319 -13.04 -18.59 -27.74
C THR A 319 -14.49 -19.04 -27.60
N ILE A 320 -14.82 -19.64 -26.46
CA ILE A 320 -16.19 -20.02 -26.10
C ILE A 320 -16.98 -18.77 -25.65
N TYR A 321 -18.21 -18.63 -26.15
CA TYR A 321 -19.14 -17.54 -25.80
C TYR A 321 -20.42 -18.10 -25.17
N ALA A 322 -20.75 -17.66 -23.95
CA ALA A 322 -22.02 -17.96 -23.28
C ALA A 322 -22.89 -16.69 -23.15
N HIS A 323 -24.20 -16.81 -23.41
CA HIS A 323 -25.14 -15.69 -23.34
C HIS A 323 -25.96 -15.76 -22.05
N VAL A 324 -25.79 -14.79 -21.14
CA VAL A 324 -26.32 -14.85 -19.78
C VAL A 324 -27.12 -13.61 -19.38
N SER A 325 -28.05 -13.79 -18.44
CA SER A 325 -28.53 -12.69 -17.60
C SER A 325 -28.43 -13.09 -16.14
N ALA A 326 -27.48 -12.47 -15.43
CA ALA A 326 -27.35 -12.61 -13.98
C ALA A 326 -28.66 -12.24 -13.24
N LYS A 327 -29.45 -11.31 -13.80
CA LYS A 327 -30.69 -10.79 -13.21
C LYS A 327 -31.90 -11.70 -13.43
N GLN A 328 -32.04 -12.32 -14.60
CA GLN A 328 -33.07 -13.34 -14.84
C GLN A 328 -32.64 -14.76 -14.41
N ARG A 329 -31.35 -14.95 -14.12
CA ARG A 329 -30.69 -16.25 -13.89
C ARG A 329 -30.82 -17.22 -15.07
N SER A 330 -30.71 -16.68 -16.29
CA SER A 330 -30.70 -17.44 -17.55
C SER A 330 -29.28 -17.57 -18.11
N GLY A 331 -29.00 -18.68 -18.81
CA GLY A 331 -27.68 -19.00 -19.40
C GLY A 331 -26.58 -19.40 -18.41
N ILE A 332 -26.84 -19.33 -17.10
CA ILE A 332 -25.82 -19.60 -16.07
C ILE A 332 -25.40 -21.07 -16.08
N ASP A 333 -26.35 -22.01 -16.12
CA ASP A 333 -26.04 -23.45 -16.17
C ASP A 333 -25.20 -23.80 -17.41
N GLU A 334 -25.51 -23.19 -18.56
CA GLU A 334 -24.77 -23.35 -19.82
C GLU A 334 -23.33 -22.81 -19.70
N LEU A 335 -23.13 -21.62 -19.12
CA LEU A 335 -21.79 -21.08 -18.81
C LEU A 335 -20.99 -22.03 -17.90
N LEU A 336 -21.61 -22.61 -16.88
CA LEU A 336 -20.95 -23.54 -15.96
C LEU A 336 -20.59 -24.87 -16.64
N GLU A 337 -21.45 -25.38 -17.54
CA GLU A 337 -21.13 -26.58 -18.34
C GLU A 337 -20.00 -26.30 -19.36
N MET A 338 -19.98 -25.15 -20.01
CA MET A 338 -18.91 -24.75 -20.92
C MET A 338 -17.55 -24.61 -20.21
N VAL A 339 -17.53 -24.01 -19.02
CA VAL A 339 -16.31 -23.88 -18.20
C VAL A 339 -15.78 -25.25 -17.75
N LEU A 340 -16.65 -26.22 -17.47
CA LEU A 340 -16.24 -27.60 -17.16
C LEU A 340 -15.72 -28.34 -18.39
N LEU A 341 -16.31 -28.16 -19.57
CA LEU A 341 -15.80 -28.72 -20.82
C LEU A 341 -14.40 -28.17 -21.14
N GLN A 342 -14.17 -26.87 -20.95
CA GLN A 342 -12.83 -26.28 -21.10
C GLN A 342 -11.82 -26.87 -20.09
N ALA A 343 -12.24 -27.13 -18.84
CA ALA A 343 -11.41 -27.77 -17.83
C ALA A 343 -11.06 -29.24 -18.15
N GLU A 344 -11.97 -29.97 -18.82
CA GLU A 344 -11.70 -31.32 -19.34
C GLU A 344 -10.65 -31.28 -20.48
N VAL A 345 -10.75 -30.32 -21.40
CA VAL A 345 -9.78 -30.12 -22.50
C VAL A 345 -8.37 -29.77 -21.98
N LEU A 346 -8.28 -29.04 -20.87
CA LEU A 346 -7.02 -28.71 -20.19
C LEU A 346 -6.43 -29.89 -19.36
N GLU A 347 -7.15 -31.01 -19.25
CA GLU A 347 -6.80 -32.19 -18.43
C GLU A 347 -6.33 -31.85 -16.99
N LEU A 348 -6.99 -30.91 -16.30
CA LEU A 348 -6.52 -30.36 -15.03
C LEU A 348 -6.32 -31.42 -13.93
N LYS A 349 -5.07 -31.56 -13.47
CA LYS A 349 -4.62 -32.56 -12.51
C LYS A 349 -3.77 -31.94 -11.40
N ALA A 350 -3.71 -32.62 -10.25
CA ALA A 350 -2.72 -32.40 -9.20
C ALA A 350 -2.47 -33.69 -8.41
N ASN A 351 -1.34 -33.77 -7.71
CA ASN A 351 -1.09 -34.83 -6.73
C ASN A 351 -1.48 -34.34 -5.32
N PRO A 352 -2.53 -34.90 -4.67
CA PRO A 352 -2.91 -34.52 -3.32
C PRO A 352 -2.10 -35.23 -2.22
N ASP A 353 -1.30 -36.25 -2.56
CA ASP A 353 -0.59 -37.09 -1.58
C ASP A 353 0.79 -36.50 -1.17
N LYS A 354 1.13 -35.32 -1.70
CA LYS A 354 2.30 -34.49 -1.36
C LYS A 354 1.98 -33.44 -0.26
N PRO A 355 3.01 -32.86 0.40
CA PRO A 355 2.85 -31.64 1.20
C PRO A 355 2.29 -30.49 0.35
N ALA A 356 1.39 -29.68 0.92
CA ALA A 356 0.75 -28.62 0.15
C ALA A 356 1.69 -27.48 -0.29
N ARG A 357 1.44 -26.98 -1.50
CA ARG A 357 1.97 -25.72 -2.05
C ARG A 357 0.87 -24.95 -2.76
N GLY A 358 1.00 -23.62 -2.78
CA GLY A 358 0.03 -22.71 -3.38
C GLY A 358 0.21 -21.28 -2.87
N ASN A 359 -0.71 -20.39 -3.24
CA ASN A 359 -0.51 -18.95 -3.09
C ASN A 359 -1.49 -18.31 -2.11
N ILE A 360 -1.04 -17.28 -1.40
CA ILE A 360 -1.91 -16.41 -0.61
C ILE A 360 -2.73 -15.53 -1.54
N VAL A 361 -4.04 -15.71 -1.51
CA VAL A 361 -5.02 -14.89 -2.23
C VAL A 361 -5.21 -13.56 -1.51
N GLU A 362 -5.37 -13.60 -0.19
CA GLU A 362 -5.58 -12.40 0.66
C GLU A 362 -5.10 -12.65 2.10
N ALA A 363 -4.67 -11.61 2.80
CA ALA A 363 -4.21 -11.68 4.20
C ALA A 363 -4.76 -10.52 5.04
N LYS A 364 -5.04 -10.77 6.33
CA LYS A 364 -5.65 -9.80 7.26
C LYS A 364 -5.32 -10.07 8.72
N LEU A 365 -5.53 -9.06 9.58
CA LEU A 365 -5.28 -9.13 11.02
C LEU A 365 -6.59 -9.24 11.82
N ASP A 366 -6.96 -10.46 12.21
CA ASP A 366 -8.20 -10.74 12.94
C ASP A 366 -8.06 -10.40 14.45
N LYS A 367 -9.10 -9.73 15.00
CA LYS A 367 -9.20 -9.31 16.42
C LYS A 367 -9.47 -10.50 17.36
N GLY A 368 -8.51 -11.41 17.45
CA GLY A 368 -8.49 -12.52 18.41
C GLY A 368 -7.81 -13.77 17.85
N ARG A 369 -7.89 -14.00 16.54
CA ARG A 369 -7.19 -15.09 15.86
C ARG A 369 -5.75 -14.73 15.48
N GLY A 370 -5.44 -13.44 15.38
CA GLY A 370 -4.14 -12.92 14.94
C GLY A 370 -4.04 -12.85 13.41
N PRO A 371 -2.83 -12.88 12.84
CA PRO A 371 -2.67 -12.95 11.39
C PRO A 371 -3.31 -14.20 10.80
N VAL A 372 -4.16 -14.00 9.79
CA VAL A 372 -4.78 -15.07 8.99
C VAL A 372 -4.59 -14.77 7.50
N GLY A 373 -4.43 -15.84 6.72
CA GLY A 373 -4.22 -15.76 5.27
C GLY A 373 -5.12 -16.77 4.57
N THR A 374 -5.84 -16.31 3.55
CA THR A 374 -6.59 -17.15 2.62
C THR A 374 -5.62 -17.68 1.58
N MET A 375 -5.32 -18.97 1.64
CA MET A 375 -4.49 -19.68 0.66
C MET A 375 -5.39 -20.40 -0.36
N LEU A 376 -4.99 -20.40 -1.63
CA LEU A 376 -5.47 -21.37 -2.60
C LEU A 376 -4.39 -22.46 -2.77
N ILE A 377 -4.79 -23.73 -2.69
CA ILE A 377 -3.87 -24.86 -2.78
C ILE A 377 -3.71 -25.30 -4.23
N SER A 378 -2.50 -25.23 -4.78
CA SER A 378 -2.20 -25.63 -6.16
C SER A 378 -1.90 -27.13 -6.27
N GLU A 379 -1.10 -27.65 -5.33
CA GLU A 379 -0.74 -29.07 -5.22
C GLU A 379 -0.67 -29.53 -3.76
N GLY A 380 -0.74 -30.86 -3.52
CA GLY A 380 -0.65 -31.48 -2.21
C GLY A 380 -1.88 -31.32 -1.31
N THR A 381 -1.76 -31.78 -0.06
CA THR A 381 -2.77 -31.64 0.99
C THR A 381 -2.16 -30.95 2.21
N ILE A 382 -2.88 -29.99 2.80
CA ILE A 382 -2.52 -29.32 4.05
C ILE A 382 -3.39 -29.83 5.20
N THR A 383 -2.82 -29.97 6.39
CA THR A 383 -3.49 -30.52 7.57
C THR A 383 -3.30 -29.67 8.84
N GLN A 384 -4.23 -29.79 9.78
CA GLN A 384 -4.22 -29.03 11.03
C GLN A 384 -3.10 -29.51 11.97
N GLY A 385 -1.93 -28.89 11.85
CA GLY A 385 -0.74 -29.18 12.65
C GLY A 385 0.56 -29.02 11.88
N ASP A 386 0.49 -28.87 10.57
CA ASP A 386 1.65 -28.74 9.69
C ASP A 386 2.41 -27.43 9.91
N SER A 387 3.71 -27.46 9.61
CA SER A 387 4.58 -26.27 9.63
C SER A 387 4.74 -25.74 8.22
N PHE A 388 4.84 -24.42 8.05
CA PHE A 388 4.96 -23.82 6.72
C PHE A 388 5.85 -22.58 6.72
N VAL A 389 6.37 -22.26 5.54
CA VAL A 389 6.99 -20.98 5.20
C VAL A 389 6.13 -20.29 4.14
N CYS A 390 5.98 -18.97 4.23
CA CYS A 390 5.14 -18.15 3.37
C CYS A 390 5.82 -16.79 3.19
N GLY A 391 6.31 -16.49 1.98
CA GLY A 391 7.15 -15.31 1.77
C GLY A 391 8.36 -15.27 2.70
N VAL A 392 8.48 -14.19 3.48
CA VAL A 392 9.47 -14.01 4.57
C VAL A 392 8.98 -14.46 5.95
N PHE A 393 7.76 -14.97 6.08
CA PHE A 393 7.17 -15.42 7.33
C PHE A 393 7.19 -16.95 7.47
N HIS A 394 7.22 -17.43 8.70
CA HIS A 394 6.97 -18.84 9.03
C HIS A 394 5.69 -18.98 9.85
N GLY A 395 5.18 -20.19 9.95
CA GLY A 395 3.99 -20.46 10.75
C GLY A 395 3.77 -21.94 11.01
N LYS A 396 2.69 -22.20 11.77
CA LYS A 396 2.19 -23.54 12.04
C LYS A 396 0.68 -23.52 12.07
N VAL A 397 0.04 -24.43 11.35
CA VAL A 397 -1.42 -24.47 11.16
C VAL A 397 -2.13 -24.72 12.50
N ARG A 398 -2.62 -23.66 13.15
CA ARG A 398 -3.38 -23.74 14.42
C ARG A 398 -4.83 -24.12 14.17
N ALA A 399 -5.41 -23.58 13.10
CA ALA A 399 -6.75 -23.88 12.60
C ALA A 399 -6.83 -23.56 11.10
N MET A 400 -7.78 -24.19 10.42
CA MET A 400 -8.13 -23.93 9.02
C MET A 400 -9.65 -23.83 8.91
N PHE A 401 -10.13 -22.98 8.02
CA PHE A 401 -11.55 -22.78 7.75
C PHE A 401 -11.75 -22.75 6.23
N ASN A 402 -12.88 -23.27 5.75
CA ASN A 402 -13.25 -23.14 4.34
C ASN A 402 -13.89 -21.77 4.06
N ASP A 403 -14.19 -21.53 2.78
CA ASP A 403 -15.02 -20.42 2.26
C ASP A 403 -16.29 -20.13 3.09
N GLN A 404 -16.97 -21.15 3.59
CA GLN A 404 -18.18 -21.03 4.44
C GLN A 404 -17.88 -20.78 5.93
N GLY A 405 -16.63 -20.49 6.31
CA GLY A 405 -16.20 -20.25 7.69
C GLY A 405 -16.29 -21.48 8.62
N LYS A 406 -16.50 -22.69 8.08
CA LYS A 406 -16.56 -23.93 8.87
C LYS A 406 -15.14 -24.43 9.10
N LYS A 407 -14.83 -24.81 10.34
CA LYS A 407 -13.51 -25.31 10.70
C LYS A 407 -13.24 -26.69 10.08
N ILE A 408 -12.17 -26.80 9.30
CA ILE A 408 -11.72 -28.03 8.66
C ILE A 408 -10.40 -28.53 9.26
N LYS A 409 -10.06 -29.80 8.99
CA LYS A 409 -8.82 -30.45 9.47
C LYS A 409 -7.79 -30.71 8.36
N THR A 410 -8.26 -30.81 7.12
CA THR A 410 -7.53 -31.23 5.93
C THR A 410 -8.13 -30.51 4.73
N ALA A 411 -7.31 -30.08 3.78
CA ALA A 411 -7.76 -29.52 2.50
C ALA A 411 -6.77 -29.93 1.40
N GLY A 412 -7.31 -30.27 0.22
CA GLY A 412 -6.53 -30.73 -0.94
C GLY A 412 -6.45 -29.67 -2.06
N PRO A 413 -5.97 -30.04 -3.25
CA PRO A 413 -5.80 -29.12 -4.38
C PRO A 413 -7.09 -28.43 -4.81
N ALA A 414 -6.93 -27.23 -5.39
CA ALA A 414 -7.96 -26.25 -5.72
C ALA A 414 -8.80 -25.69 -4.56
N MET A 415 -8.77 -26.26 -3.34
CA MET A 415 -9.58 -25.72 -2.24
C MET A 415 -9.02 -24.37 -1.72
N PRO A 416 -9.87 -23.34 -1.54
CA PRO A 416 -9.52 -22.14 -0.80
C PRO A 416 -9.66 -22.36 0.71
N VAL A 417 -8.66 -21.91 1.48
CA VAL A 417 -8.55 -22.17 2.92
C VAL A 417 -8.06 -20.93 3.66
N GLU A 418 -8.83 -20.47 4.65
CA GLU A 418 -8.37 -19.45 5.60
C GLU A 418 -7.54 -20.12 6.72
N ILE A 419 -6.22 -19.96 6.64
CA ILE A 419 -5.22 -20.52 7.56
C ILE A 419 -4.99 -19.56 8.72
N GLN A 420 -4.93 -20.09 9.93
CA GLN A 420 -4.53 -19.35 11.14
C GLN A 420 -3.22 -19.91 11.70
N GLY A 421 -2.23 -19.03 11.93
CA GLY A 421 -0.99 -19.39 12.64
C GLY A 421 0.32 -18.87 12.05
N PHE A 422 0.27 -17.86 11.18
CA PHE A 422 1.43 -17.10 10.72
C PHE A 422 2.06 -16.29 11.87
N ASP A 423 3.36 -16.01 11.78
CA ASP A 423 4.10 -15.14 12.73
C ASP A 423 3.85 -13.64 12.47
N GLY A 424 3.59 -13.27 11.19
CA GLY A 424 3.19 -11.95 10.73
C GLY A 424 2.08 -12.03 9.67
N ILE A 425 1.76 -10.91 9.01
CA ILE A 425 0.80 -10.87 7.90
C ILE A 425 1.58 -11.12 6.59
N PRO A 426 1.33 -12.21 5.85
CA PRO A 426 2.00 -12.46 4.57
C PRO A 426 1.52 -11.49 3.48
N GLU A 427 2.28 -11.35 2.41
CA GLU A 427 1.92 -10.50 1.27
C GLU A 427 0.94 -11.24 0.33
N ALA A 428 0.09 -10.50 -0.37
CA ALA A 428 -0.80 -11.11 -1.35
C ALA A 428 0.01 -11.61 -2.56
N GLY A 429 -0.21 -12.86 -2.96
CA GLY A 429 0.56 -13.58 -3.97
C GLY A 429 1.69 -14.47 -3.41
N ASP A 430 2.07 -14.34 -2.13
CA ASP A 430 3.14 -15.15 -1.51
C ASP A 430 2.92 -16.65 -1.73
N GLU A 431 3.98 -17.38 -2.10
CA GLU A 431 3.96 -18.85 -2.09
C GLU A 431 4.06 -19.36 -0.64
N LEU A 432 3.07 -20.15 -0.23
CA LEU A 432 3.09 -20.93 1.00
C LEU A 432 3.51 -22.37 0.69
N VAL A 433 4.59 -22.82 1.32
CA VAL A 433 5.12 -24.19 1.21
C VAL A 433 5.04 -24.88 2.58
N VAL A 434 4.37 -26.03 2.62
CA VAL A 434 4.39 -26.92 3.80
C VAL A 434 5.74 -27.62 3.90
N VAL A 435 6.33 -27.61 5.10
CA VAL A 435 7.64 -28.20 5.40
C VAL A 435 7.59 -29.06 6.66
N ASN A 436 8.43 -30.09 6.70
CA ASN A 436 8.40 -31.12 7.74
C ASN A 436 8.63 -30.58 9.18
N ASP A 437 9.39 -29.49 9.32
CA ASP A 437 9.89 -29.00 10.62
C ASP A 437 9.73 -27.47 10.77
N GLU A 438 9.11 -27.02 11.87
CA GLU A 438 9.00 -25.60 12.24
C GLU A 438 10.38 -24.91 12.32
N LYS A 439 11.43 -25.67 12.70
CA LYS A 439 12.81 -25.18 12.74
C LYS A 439 13.37 -24.86 11.35
N VAL A 440 12.96 -25.62 10.33
CA VAL A 440 13.37 -25.40 8.95
C VAL A 440 12.62 -24.19 8.39
N ALA A 441 11.29 -24.13 8.59
CA ALA A 441 10.46 -22.98 8.22
C ALA A 441 11.04 -21.65 8.76
N ARG A 442 11.35 -21.61 10.07
CA ARG A 442 11.94 -20.42 10.73
C ARG A 442 13.30 -20.04 10.15
N ARG A 443 14.13 -21.01 9.74
CA ARG A 443 15.45 -20.74 9.17
C ARG A 443 15.37 -20.17 7.76
N ILE A 444 14.46 -20.70 6.92
CA ILE A 444 14.19 -20.16 5.58
C ILE A 444 13.65 -18.73 5.69
N ALA A 445 12.61 -18.52 6.51
CA ALA A 445 12.03 -17.20 6.77
C ALA A 445 13.08 -16.16 7.23
N GLN A 446 13.96 -16.53 8.17
CA GLN A 446 15.04 -15.65 8.64
C GLN A 446 16.08 -15.33 7.55
N SER A 447 16.43 -16.28 6.68
CA SER A 447 17.34 -16.03 5.55
C SER A 447 16.71 -15.06 4.55
N ARG A 448 15.46 -15.29 4.13
CA ARG A 448 14.72 -14.41 3.21
C ARG A 448 14.56 -12.99 3.76
N MET A 449 14.19 -12.86 5.04
CA MET A 449 14.06 -11.57 5.72
C MET A 449 15.40 -10.81 5.78
N GLN A 450 16.53 -11.51 5.93
CA GLN A 450 17.85 -10.87 5.84
C GLN A 450 18.14 -10.41 4.40
N LYS A 451 17.93 -11.27 3.39
CA LYS A 451 18.15 -10.93 1.97
C LYS A 451 17.28 -9.75 1.51
N GLN A 452 16.00 -9.71 1.89
CA GLN A 452 15.11 -8.57 1.61
C GLN A 452 15.65 -7.27 2.22
N ARG A 453 16.03 -7.31 3.50
CA ARG A 453 16.58 -6.14 4.20
C ARG A 453 17.90 -5.64 3.59
N GLU A 454 18.76 -6.54 3.13
CA GLU A 454 20.01 -6.19 2.45
C GLU A 454 19.73 -5.59 1.06
N LYS A 455 18.76 -6.13 0.31
CA LYS A 455 18.28 -5.57 -0.96
C LYS A 455 17.68 -4.17 -0.81
N GLU A 456 16.89 -3.91 0.23
CA GLU A 456 16.34 -2.58 0.54
C GLU A 456 17.45 -1.56 0.88
N LEU A 457 18.44 -1.96 1.68
CA LEU A 457 19.58 -1.12 2.03
C LEU A 457 20.45 -0.81 0.79
N ALA A 458 20.67 -1.78 -0.08
CA ALA A 458 21.40 -1.62 -1.33
C ALA A 458 20.64 -0.76 -2.37
N GLY A 459 19.30 -0.79 -2.36
CA GLY A 459 18.46 0.10 -3.15
C GLY A 459 18.61 1.56 -2.69
N LYS A 460 18.50 1.81 -1.38
CA LYS A 460 18.58 3.15 -0.80
C LYS A 460 19.98 3.77 -0.83
N SER A 461 21.05 2.97 -0.95
CA SER A 461 22.43 3.49 -1.02
C SER A 461 22.83 4.06 -2.40
N LYS A 462 21.98 3.97 -3.43
CA LYS A 462 22.26 4.52 -4.78
C LYS A 462 21.93 6.01 -4.94
N VAL A 463 21.49 6.70 -3.88
CA VAL A 463 21.35 8.17 -3.86
C VAL A 463 22.73 8.82 -3.96
N THR A 464 23.16 9.18 -5.17
CA THR A 464 24.44 9.84 -5.41
C THR A 464 24.41 11.27 -4.87
N LEU A 465 25.60 11.85 -4.62
CA LEU A 465 25.70 13.26 -4.22
C LEU A 465 25.10 14.21 -5.27
N GLU A 466 25.14 13.80 -6.55
CA GLU A 466 24.50 14.51 -7.65
C GLU A 466 22.97 14.47 -7.53
N SER A 467 22.36 13.33 -7.20
CA SER A 467 20.92 13.26 -6.95
C SER A 467 20.48 14.10 -5.74
N PHE A 468 21.30 14.17 -4.69
CA PHE A 468 21.08 15.02 -3.51
C PHE A 468 21.28 16.52 -3.79
N LEU A 469 22.12 16.87 -4.79
CA LEU A 469 22.32 18.25 -5.24
C LEU A 469 21.29 18.68 -6.29
N ALA A 470 20.73 17.73 -7.04
CA ALA A 470 19.60 17.93 -7.95
C ALA A 470 18.27 18.06 -7.18
N SER A 471 18.12 17.35 -6.05
CA SER A 471 17.02 17.58 -5.09
C SER A 471 17.25 18.83 -4.23
N ARG A 472 17.54 19.97 -4.88
CA ARG A 472 17.56 21.29 -4.26
C ARG A 472 16.16 21.92 -4.34
N PRO A 473 15.80 22.81 -3.39
CA PRO A 473 14.45 23.35 -3.29
C PRO A 473 14.25 24.53 -4.26
N ASP A 474 14.22 24.24 -5.55
CA ASP A 474 13.51 25.08 -6.50
C ASP A 474 12.02 24.72 -6.37
N GLU A 475 11.37 25.44 -5.45
CA GLU A 475 10.03 25.22 -4.87
C GLU A 475 9.90 23.98 -3.98
N GLU A 476 9.46 24.18 -2.72
CA GLU A 476 9.21 23.08 -1.77
C GLU A 476 7.85 22.43 -2.08
N ALA A 477 7.87 21.42 -2.96
CA ALA A 477 6.73 20.57 -3.26
C ALA A 477 6.05 20.08 -1.96
N GLN A 478 4.79 20.44 -1.75
CA GLN A 478 4.15 20.24 -0.45
C GLN A 478 3.88 18.76 -0.18
N THR A 479 4.42 18.23 0.91
CA THR A 479 4.28 16.82 1.28
C THR A 479 3.02 16.57 2.11
N LEU A 480 2.02 15.93 1.53
CA LEU A 480 0.85 15.41 2.27
C LEU A 480 1.20 14.06 2.89
N ASN A 481 1.60 14.09 4.16
CA ASN A 481 1.97 12.90 4.91
C ASN A 481 0.72 12.11 5.33
N LEU A 482 0.65 10.82 4.98
CA LEU A 482 -0.47 9.93 5.26
C LEU A 482 -0.02 8.67 6.02
N ILE A 483 -0.88 8.19 6.91
CA ILE A 483 -0.77 6.85 7.51
C ILE A 483 -2.00 6.05 7.12
N LEU A 484 -1.78 4.96 6.38
CA LEU A 484 -2.84 4.14 5.79
C LEU A 484 -3.05 2.87 6.61
N LYS A 485 -4.30 2.62 7.04
CA LYS A 485 -4.72 1.34 7.63
C LYS A 485 -5.89 0.78 6.86
N ALA A 486 -5.74 -0.43 6.33
CA ALA A 486 -6.82 -1.18 5.71
C ALA A 486 -7.19 -2.39 6.57
N ASP A 487 -8.32 -3.03 6.28
CA ASP A 487 -8.74 -4.27 6.93
C ASP A 487 -7.94 -5.49 6.41
N VAL A 488 -7.69 -5.54 5.10
CA VAL A 488 -6.91 -6.57 4.41
C VAL A 488 -5.71 -5.97 3.68
N GLN A 489 -4.67 -6.79 3.49
CA GLN A 489 -3.39 -6.38 2.89
C GLN A 489 -3.53 -5.92 1.43
N GLY A 490 -4.36 -6.59 0.63
CA GLY A 490 -4.56 -6.21 -0.78
C GLY A 490 -5.22 -4.82 -0.94
N SER A 491 -6.15 -4.45 -0.06
CA SER A 491 -6.80 -3.13 -0.08
C SER A 491 -5.84 -2.02 0.33
N LEU A 492 -4.90 -2.30 1.25
CA LEU A 492 -3.81 -1.36 1.58
C LEU A 492 -2.96 -1.04 0.34
N GLU A 493 -2.56 -2.07 -0.40
CA GLU A 493 -1.73 -1.94 -1.61
C GLU A 493 -2.46 -1.16 -2.71
N ALA A 494 -3.71 -1.50 -3.01
CA ALA A 494 -4.53 -0.81 -4.01
C ALA A 494 -4.79 0.66 -3.66
N VAL A 495 -5.08 0.97 -2.39
CA VAL A 495 -5.21 2.36 -1.91
C VAL A 495 -3.88 3.11 -2.01
N THR A 496 -2.76 2.47 -1.65
CA THR A 496 -1.43 3.08 -1.75
C THR A 496 -1.06 3.38 -3.20
N GLU A 497 -1.33 2.45 -4.13
CA GLU A 497 -1.11 2.64 -5.57
C GLU A 497 -1.98 3.77 -6.14
N ALA A 498 -3.27 3.81 -5.78
CA ALA A 498 -4.21 4.84 -6.22
C ALA A 498 -3.86 6.25 -5.70
N LEU A 499 -3.43 6.37 -4.44
CA LEU A 499 -3.00 7.65 -3.87
C LEU A 499 -1.65 8.11 -4.46
N ASN A 500 -0.68 7.20 -4.64
CA ASN A 500 0.59 7.55 -5.27
C ASN A 500 0.40 8.09 -6.71
N LYS A 501 -0.59 7.59 -7.46
CA LYS A 501 -0.98 8.09 -8.79
C LYS A 501 -1.55 9.52 -8.79
N LEU A 502 -1.98 10.06 -7.65
CA LEU A 502 -2.42 11.45 -7.52
C LEU A 502 -1.28 12.45 -7.32
N SER A 503 -0.05 11.99 -7.00
CA SER A 503 1.06 12.90 -6.67
C SER A 503 1.50 13.72 -7.88
N THR A 504 1.63 15.03 -7.69
CA THR A 504 2.10 15.99 -8.70
C THR A 504 3.46 16.56 -8.29
N ASP A 505 4.08 17.34 -9.18
CA ASP A 505 5.33 18.06 -8.87
C ASP A 505 5.11 19.17 -7.83
N GLU A 506 3.91 19.77 -7.73
CA GLU A 506 3.56 20.79 -6.73
C GLU A 506 3.15 20.20 -5.36
N VAL A 507 2.42 19.07 -5.35
CA VAL A 507 1.92 18.41 -4.13
C VAL A 507 2.15 16.90 -4.20
N LYS A 508 2.99 16.41 -3.30
CA LYS A 508 3.41 15.00 -3.23
C LYS A 508 2.75 14.30 -2.06
N ILE A 509 2.19 13.11 -2.27
CA ILE A 509 1.76 12.24 -1.17
C ILE A 509 2.95 11.43 -0.66
N ASP A 510 3.12 11.34 0.67
CA ASP A 510 4.05 10.40 1.31
C ASP A 510 3.33 9.46 2.29
N VAL A 511 3.38 8.16 2.02
CA VAL A 511 2.78 7.13 2.88
C VAL A 511 3.80 6.70 3.93
N VAL A 512 3.88 7.50 5.00
CA VAL A 512 4.84 7.34 6.11
C VAL A 512 4.74 5.95 6.76
N HIS A 513 3.52 5.40 6.85
CA HIS A 513 3.31 4.02 7.28
C HIS A 513 2.00 3.45 6.71
N GLY A 514 2.09 2.26 6.11
CA GLY A 514 0.94 1.41 5.75
C GLY A 514 0.88 0.14 6.61
N GLY A 515 -0.31 -0.36 6.93
CA GLY A 515 -0.47 -1.70 7.49
C GLY A 515 -1.90 -2.23 7.55
N ALA A 516 -2.09 -3.54 7.40
CA ALA A 516 -3.39 -4.18 7.57
C ALA A 516 -3.76 -4.40 9.05
N GLY A 517 -5.01 -4.12 9.41
CA GLY A 517 -5.56 -4.20 10.77
C GLY A 517 -6.09 -2.86 11.29
N ALA A 518 -6.73 -2.91 12.46
CA ALA A 518 -7.30 -1.71 13.08
C ALA A 518 -6.23 -0.75 13.64
N ILE A 519 -6.50 0.56 13.52
CA ILE A 519 -5.64 1.65 14.00
C ILE A 519 -5.28 1.46 15.49
N THR A 520 -4.00 1.63 15.81
CA THR A 520 -3.41 1.43 17.15
C THR A 520 -2.95 2.74 17.78
N GLU A 521 -2.61 2.68 19.07
CA GLU A 521 -2.08 3.83 19.83
C GLU A 521 -0.72 4.29 19.26
N SER A 522 0.11 3.37 18.75
CA SER A 522 1.39 3.68 18.10
C SER A 522 1.25 4.46 16.78
N ASP A 523 0.14 4.24 16.05
CA ASP A 523 -0.10 4.91 14.77
C ASP A 523 -0.42 6.40 14.99
N ILE A 524 -1.09 6.74 16.09
CA ILE A 524 -1.37 8.13 16.49
C ILE A 524 -0.09 8.84 16.93
N LEU A 525 0.76 8.16 17.73
CA LEU A 525 2.04 8.72 18.13
C LEU A 525 2.97 8.96 16.94
N LEU A 526 2.92 8.09 15.92
CA LEU A 526 3.63 8.32 14.65
C LEU A 526 3.01 9.50 13.88
N ALA A 527 1.68 9.56 13.76
CA ALA A 527 0.97 10.65 13.09
C ALA A 527 1.27 12.03 13.69
N GLY A 528 1.22 12.16 15.01
CA GLY A 528 1.55 13.41 15.71
C GLY A 528 3.02 13.82 15.52
N ALA A 529 3.94 12.85 15.42
CA ALA A 529 5.36 13.10 15.18
C ALA A 529 5.70 13.45 13.72
N SER A 530 4.92 12.97 12.73
CA SER A 530 5.11 13.25 11.30
C SER A 530 4.12 14.26 10.71
N GLN A 531 3.22 14.81 11.53
CA GLN A 531 2.08 15.65 11.12
C GLN A 531 1.19 14.98 10.06
N ALA A 532 1.04 13.65 10.11
CA ALA A 532 0.32 12.87 9.12
C ALA A 532 -1.18 12.69 9.45
N ILE A 533 -2.02 12.63 8.42
CA ILE A 533 -3.44 12.27 8.55
C ILE A 533 -3.57 10.74 8.56
N ILE A 534 -4.34 10.19 9.49
CA ILE A 534 -4.63 8.75 9.52
C ILE A 534 -5.87 8.45 8.67
N ILE A 535 -5.74 7.50 7.76
CA ILE A 535 -6.80 7.05 6.86
C ILE A 535 -7.13 5.59 7.17
N GLY A 536 -8.34 5.36 7.67
CA GLY A 536 -8.89 4.02 7.91
C GLY A 536 -9.78 3.55 6.77
N PHE A 537 -9.32 2.59 5.99
CA PHE A 537 -10.08 1.92 4.94
C PHE A 537 -10.77 0.65 5.48
N ASN A 538 -12.10 0.63 5.50
CA ASN A 538 -12.96 -0.40 6.13
C ASN A 538 -12.65 -0.71 7.62
N VAL A 539 -11.74 0.03 8.26
CA VAL A 539 -11.35 -0.15 9.67
C VAL A 539 -11.82 0.99 10.56
N ARG A 540 -12.19 0.63 11.80
CA ARG A 540 -12.64 1.58 12.83
C ARG A 540 -11.75 1.47 14.08
N PRO A 541 -11.36 2.61 14.70
CA PRO A 541 -10.53 2.62 15.91
C PRO A 541 -11.33 2.16 17.13
N ASN A 542 -10.62 1.73 18.17
CA ASN A 542 -11.23 1.49 19.48
C ASN A 542 -11.43 2.83 20.22
N LEU A 543 -12.33 2.90 21.21
CA LEU A 543 -12.64 4.16 21.92
C LEU A 543 -11.40 4.88 22.47
N LYS A 544 -10.48 4.16 23.12
CA LYS A 544 -9.19 4.69 23.61
C LYS A 544 -8.34 5.36 22.52
N VAL A 545 -8.33 4.77 21.33
CA VAL A 545 -7.55 5.26 20.18
C VAL A 545 -8.15 6.61 19.74
N LYS A 546 -9.48 6.75 19.76
CA LYS A 546 -10.13 8.06 19.52
C LYS A 546 -9.83 9.09 20.63
N GLU A 547 -9.86 8.68 21.90
CA GLU A 547 -9.53 9.54 23.05
C GLU A 547 -8.08 10.07 22.98
N ILE A 548 -7.13 9.26 22.52
CA ILE A 548 -5.71 9.66 22.35
C ILE A 548 -5.55 10.57 21.11
N ALA A 549 -6.23 10.29 19.99
CA ALA A 549 -6.20 11.15 18.82
C ALA A 549 -6.76 12.56 19.10
N GLU A 550 -7.80 12.66 19.92
CA GLU A 550 -8.35 13.94 20.41
C GLU A 550 -7.39 14.70 21.36
N GLN A 551 -6.45 14.01 22.02
CA GLN A 551 -5.43 14.63 22.87
C GLN A 551 -4.22 15.11 22.06
N GLU A 552 -3.74 14.29 21.12
CA GLU A 552 -2.61 14.62 20.22
C GLU A 552 -3.02 15.52 19.04
N ASN A 553 -4.32 15.85 18.91
CA ASN A 553 -4.92 16.61 17.79
C ASN A 553 -4.68 15.97 16.41
N VAL A 554 -4.61 14.64 16.36
CA VAL A 554 -4.42 13.86 15.13
C VAL A 554 -5.76 13.61 14.45
N GLU A 555 -5.86 13.99 13.18
CA GLU A 555 -7.05 13.73 12.38
C GLU A 555 -7.10 12.27 11.90
N ILE A 556 -8.28 11.66 12.01
CA ILE A 556 -8.56 10.31 11.51
C ILE A 556 -9.80 10.33 10.61
N ARG A 557 -9.62 10.02 9.32
CA ARG A 557 -10.70 9.88 8.34
C ARG A 557 -11.01 8.40 8.09
N PHE A 558 -12.26 8.09 7.72
CA PHE A 558 -12.72 6.71 7.52
C PHE A 558 -13.47 6.57 6.20
N TYR A 559 -13.11 5.56 5.42
CA TYR A 559 -13.69 5.31 4.11
C TYR A 559 -14.02 3.84 3.93
N ASP A 560 -15.20 3.58 3.39
CA ASP A 560 -15.69 2.23 3.06
C ASP A 560 -15.76 2.02 1.53
N ILE A 561 -15.31 3.00 0.73
CA ILE A 561 -15.30 3.01 -0.74
C ILE A 561 -14.08 3.80 -1.22
N ILE A 562 -13.23 3.20 -2.05
CA ILE A 562 -11.95 3.80 -2.50
C ILE A 562 -12.12 5.09 -3.30
N TYR A 563 -13.14 5.21 -4.16
CA TYR A 563 -13.44 6.46 -4.88
C TYR A 563 -13.67 7.67 -3.96
N LYS A 564 -14.30 7.47 -2.79
CA LYS A 564 -14.53 8.58 -1.84
C LYS A 564 -13.24 9.04 -1.19
N LEU A 565 -12.35 8.09 -0.88
CA LEU A 565 -11.01 8.37 -0.36
C LEU A 565 -10.17 9.12 -1.39
N VAL A 566 -10.08 8.61 -2.63
CA VAL A 566 -9.32 9.24 -3.72
C VAL A 566 -9.81 10.67 -3.98
N ASN A 567 -11.13 10.88 -4.03
CA ASN A 567 -11.69 12.22 -4.26
C ASN A 567 -11.47 13.16 -3.06
N GLU A 568 -11.71 12.72 -1.82
CA GLU A 568 -11.55 13.59 -0.64
C GLU A 568 -10.08 13.96 -0.38
N VAL A 569 -9.13 13.10 -0.75
CA VAL A 569 -7.69 13.44 -0.77
C VAL A 569 -7.35 14.40 -1.91
N LYS A 570 -7.91 14.22 -3.11
CA LYS A 570 -7.73 15.13 -4.25
C LYS A 570 -8.30 16.53 -3.98
N ASP A 571 -9.44 16.61 -3.30
CA ASP A 571 -10.03 17.87 -2.79
C ASP A 571 -9.09 18.52 -1.75
N ALA A 572 -8.54 17.73 -0.81
CA ALA A 572 -7.60 18.23 0.19
C ALA A 572 -6.29 18.75 -0.42
N MET A 573 -5.71 18.03 -1.39
CA MET A 573 -4.53 18.47 -2.14
C MET A 573 -4.83 19.73 -2.96
N SER A 574 -6.00 19.84 -3.58
CA SER A 574 -6.43 21.07 -4.28
C SER A 574 -6.52 22.26 -3.33
N GLY A 575 -6.90 22.03 -2.07
CA GLY A 575 -6.85 23.03 -1.00
C GLY A 575 -5.45 23.38 -0.47
N MET A 576 -4.40 22.64 -0.86
CA MET A 576 -2.99 22.95 -0.57
C MET A 576 -2.32 23.73 -1.71
N LEU A 577 -2.87 23.70 -2.93
CA LEU A 577 -2.36 24.47 -4.07
C LEU A 577 -2.45 25.98 -3.80
N THR A 578 -1.46 26.72 -4.28
CA THR A 578 -1.58 28.17 -4.40
C THR A 578 -2.64 28.53 -5.45
N PRO A 579 -3.52 29.50 -5.21
CA PRO A 579 -4.50 29.92 -6.20
C PRO A 579 -3.81 30.63 -7.37
N ASP A 580 -4.31 30.43 -8.59
CA ASP A 580 -3.87 31.20 -9.74
C ASP A 580 -4.31 32.66 -9.61
N ILE A 581 -3.45 33.57 -10.05
CA ILE A 581 -3.74 35.01 -10.08
C ILE A 581 -4.18 35.37 -11.50
N GLU A 582 -5.48 35.40 -11.73
CA GLU A 582 -6.07 35.84 -13.01
C GLU A 582 -6.16 37.37 -13.07
N GLU A 583 -5.63 37.99 -14.12
CA GLU A 583 -5.80 39.43 -14.37
C GLU A 583 -7.15 39.72 -15.03
N VAL A 584 -8.14 40.16 -14.26
CA VAL A 584 -9.46 40.56 -14.76
C VAL A 584 -9.40 42.01 -15.26
N TYR A 585 -9.48 42.22 -16.58
CA TYR A 585 -9.61 43.55 -17.18
C TYR A 585 -10.90 44.26 -16.70
N LEU A 586 -10.75 45.49 -16.20
CA LEU A 586 -11.86 46.31 -15.70
C LEU A 586 -12.29 47.41 -16.68
N GLY A 587 -11.34 47.98 -17.42
CA GLY A 587 -11.58 49.11 -18.32
C GLY A 587 -10.32 49.86 -18.74
N GLN A 588 -10.49 50.86 -19.58
CA GLN A 588 -9.40 51.59 -20.21
C GLN A 588 -9.74 53.08 -20.35
N ALA A 589 -8.77 53.96 -20.09
CA ALA A 589 -8.90 55.40 -20.16
C ALA A 589 -7.73 56.05 -20.91
N GLU A 590 -8.01 57.09 -21.69
CA GLU A 590 -7.02 57.85 -22.48
C GLU A 590 -6.64 59.14 -21.76
N VAL A 591 -5.34 59.45 -21.67
CA VAL A 591 -4.84 60.69 -21.08
C VAL A 591 -4.97 61.84 -22.09
N ARG A 592 -5.80 62.84 -21.74
CA ARG A 592 -6.04 64.05 -22.54
C ARG A 592 -5.20 65.24 -22.12
N ASP A 593 -4.97 65.38 -20.82
CA ASP A 593 -4.20 66.47 -20.20
C ASP A 593 -3.38 65.94 -19.01
N THR A 594 -2.36 66.68 -18.60
CA THR A 594 -1.61 66.37 -17.36
C THR A 594 -1.44 67.61 -16.49
N PHE A 595 -1.72 67.44 -15.20
CA PHE A 595 -1.75 68.50 -14.19
C PHE A 595 -0.73 68.21 -13.09
N SER A 596 0.20 69.14 -12.85
CA SER A 596 1.14 69.02 -11.73
C SER A 596 0.51 69.58 -10.45
N VAL A 597 0.27 68.72 -9.47
CA VAL A 597 -0.40 69.08 -8.20
C VAL A 597 0.62 69.08 -7.06
N PRO A 598 0.86 70.23 -6.38
CA PRO A 598 1.81 70.30 -5.27
C PRO A 598 1.52 69.27 -4.17
N LYS A 599 2.57 68.55 -3.74
CA LYS A 599 2.55 67.42 -2.79
C LYS A 599 1.86 66.12 -3.25
N VAL A 600 1.26 66.07 -4.45
CA VAL A 600 0.58 64.87 -4.98
C VAL A 600 1.31 64.28 -6.19
N GLY A 601 1.93 65.12 -7.04
CA GLY A 601 2.66 64.70 -8.23
C GLY A 601 1.90 65.00 -9.53
N THR A 602 2.23 64.28 -10.60
CA THR A 602 1.50 64.36 -11.88
C THR A 602 0.15 63.66 -11.78
N VAL A 603 -0.93 64.39 -12.02
CA VAL A 603 -2.30 63.84 -12.15
C VAL A 603 -2.70 63.91 -13.62
N ALA A 604 -3.08 62.77 -14.18
CA ALA A 604 -3.55 62.65 -15.55
C ALA A 604 -5.06 62.98 -15.63
N GLY A 605 -5.43 63.93 -16.49
CA GLY A 605 -6.82 64.17 -16.89
C GLY A 605 -7.19 63.14 -17.96
N CYS A 606 -7.98 62.13 -17.57
CA CYS A 606 -8.30 60.99 -18.41
C CYS A 606 -9.78 60.95 -18.80
N ALA A 607 -10.09 60.42 -19.97
CA ALA A 607 -11.45 60.05 -20.36
C ALA A 607 -11.57 58.52 -20.42
N VAL A 608 -12.55 57.94 -19.73
CA VAL A 608 -12.75 56.48 -19.73
C VAL A 608 -13.36 56.06 -21.08
N LEU A 609 -12.54 55.45 -21.93
CA LEU A 609 -12.92 54.96 -23.25
C LEU A 609 -13.74 53.67 -23.15
N ASP A 610 -13.44 52.80 -22.19
CA ASP A 610 -14.10 51.50 -22.04
C ASP A 610 -14.13 50.99 -20.59
N GLY A 611 -15.09 50.09 -20.31
CA GLY A 611 -15.28 49.48 -18.99
C GLY A 611 -15.53 50.50 -17.87
N LYS A 612 -14.86 50.29 -16.73
CA LYS A 612 -14.85 51.22 -15.59
C LYS A 612 -13.50 51.21 -14.88
N ILE A 613 -13.10 52.37 -14.36
CA ILE A 613 -11.89 52.53 -13.55
C ILE A 613 -12.31 52.54 -12.07
N ILE A 614 -11.76 51.63 -11.26
CA ILE A 614 -12.00 51.56 -9.81
C ILE A 614 -10.79 52.15 -9.08
N ARG A 615 -11.02 52.90 -7.98
CA ARG A 615 -9.97 53.59 -7.21
C ARG A 615 -8.81 52.69 -6.78
N ASN A 616 -9.10 51.44 -6.42
CA ASN A 616 -8.14 50.50 -5.84
C ASN A 616 -7.58 49.50 -6.87
N ALA A 617 -7.88 49.67 -8.17
CA ALA A 617 -7.41 48.77 -9.21
C ALA A 617 -5.89 48.86 -9.41
N LYS A 618 -5.30 47.76 -9.90
CA LYS A 618 -3.98 47.80 -10.53
C LYS A 618 -4.13 48.39 -11.94
N VAL A 619 -3.06 49.02 -12.41
CA VAL A 619 -3.07 49.80 -13.66
C VAL A 619 -1.78 49.60 -14.45
N ARG A 620 -1.94 49.43 -15.77
CA ARG A 620 -0.88 49.48 -16.77
C ARG A 620 -0.99 50.77 -17.55
N LEU A 621 0.13 51.50 -17.70
CA LEU A 621 0.23 52.60 -18.65
C LEU A 621 0.90 52.10 -19.92
N LEU A 622 0.17 52.19 -21.04
CA LEU A 622 0.61 51.80 -22.38
C LEU A 622 0.89 53.05 -23.21
N ARG A 623 2.04 53.10 -23.86
CA ARG A 623 2.47 54.18 -24.75
C ARG A 623 2.73 53.59 -26.14
N GLY A 624 1.88 53.92 -27.10
CA GLY A 624 1.93 53.32 -28.45
C GLY A 624 1.74 51.79 -28.46
N GLY A 625 1.00 51.24 -27.48
CA GLY A 625 0.79 49.80 -27.31
C GLY A 625 1.84 49.08 -26.45
N VAL A 626 2.91 49.75 -26.01
CA VAL A 626 3.94 49.16 -25.14
C VAL A 626 3.72 49.55 -23.68
N VAL A 627 3.65 48.56 -22.78
CA VAL A 627 3.56 48.78 -21.33
C VAL A 627 4.82 49.51 -20.84
N THR A 628 4.63 50.73 -20.36
CA THR A 628 5.69 51.64 -19.88
C THR A 628 5.78 51.66 -18.35
N TYR A 629 4.68 51.35 -17.66
CA TYR A 629 4.60 51.23 -16.21
C TYR A 629 3.46 50.29 -15.81
N THR A 630 3.65 49.54 -14.73
CA THR A 630 2.63 48.73 -14.06
C THR A 630 2.67 49.04 -12.55
N GLY A 631 1.52 49.22 -11.92
CA GLY A 631 1.44 49.45 -10.48
C GLY A 631 0.03 49.76 -9.98
N ALA A 632 -0.09 50.49 -8.88
CA ALA A 632 -1.37 50.84 -8.25
C ALA A 632 -1.84 52.26 -8.58
N LEU A 633 -3.16 52.47 -8.60
CA LEU A 633 -3.77 53.78 -8.75
C LEU A 633 -3.76 54.52 -7.40
N ALA A 634 -2.90 55.52 -7.23
CA ALA A 634 -2.75 56.27 -5.98
C ALA A 634 -3.92 57.21 -5.68
N SER A 635 -4.61 57.73 -6.71
CA SER A 635 -5.86 58.47 -6.53
C SER A 635 -6.77 58.46 -7.76
N LEU A 636 -8.08 58.46 -7.49
CA LEU A 636 -9.14 58.61 -8.48
C LEU A 636 -10.11 59.71 -8.00
N LYS A 637 -10.19 60.79 -8.77
CA LYS A 637 -11.02 61.97 -8.46
C LYS A 637 -11.87 62.38 -9.65
N ARG A 638 -13.01 63.01 -9.41
CA ARG A 638 -13.82 63.66 -10.45
C ARG A 638 -14.11 65.10 -10.03
N PHE A 639 -13.70 66.05 -10.86
CA PHE A 639 -13.62 67.49 -10.54
C PHE A 639 -12.80 67.77 -9.27
N LYS A 640 -13.42 67.78 -8.09
CA LYS A 640 -12.75 67.99 -6.78
C LYS A 640 -12.89 66.81 -5.83
N ASP A 641 -13.84 65.92 -6.10
CA ASP A 641 -14.30 64.89 -5.16
C ASP A 641 -13.59 63.56 -5.40
N ASP A 642 -13.27 62.86 -4.31
CA ASP A 642 -12.76 61.49 -4.35
C ASP A 642 -13.89 60.51 -4.69
N VAL A 643 -13.73 59.76 -5.78
CA VAL A 643 -14.73 58.81 -6.27
C VAL A 643 -14.24 57.37 -6.14
N LYS A 644 -15.19 56.43 -6.00
CA LYS A 644 -14.89 54.99 -5.87
C LYS A 644 -14.66 54.32 -7.22
N GLU A 645 -15.47 54.67 -8.21
CA GLU A 645 -15.36 54.20 -9.59
C GLU A 645 -15.80 55.28 -10.58
N VAL A 646 -15.34 55.18 -11.82
CA VAL A 646 -15.71 56.03 -12.96
C VAL A 646 -16.01 55.14 -14.17
N ALA A 647 -17.22 55.27 -14.72
CA ALA A 647 -17.67 54.50 -15.86
C ALA A 647 -17.31 55.15 -17.21
N LYS A 648 -17.29 54.33 -18.27
CA LYS A 648 -17.20 54.71 -19.69
C LYS A 648 -17.95 56.01 -20.03
N GLY A 649 -17.28 56.91 -20.75
CA GLY A 649 -17.84 58.18 -21.22
C GLY A 649 -17.74 59.35 -20.22
N PHE A 650 -17.23 59.13 -19.00
CA PHE A 650 -16.92 60.20 -18.04
C PHE A 650 -15.43 60.50 -17.96
N GLU A 651 -15.12 61.74 -17.60
CA GLU A 651 -13.75 62.23 -17.38
C GLU A 651 -13.39 62.22 -15.89
N CYS A 652 -12.12 61.94 -15.59
CA CYS A 652 -11.58 61.82 -14.23
C CYS A 652 -10.11 62.22 -14.13
N GLY A 653 -9.68 62.63 -12.93
CA GLY A 653 -8.28 62.78 -12.57
C GLY A 653 -7.73 61.47 -11.99
N MET A 654 -6.67 60.94 -12.58
CA MET A 654 -5.98 59.71 -12.16
C MET A 654 -4.54 60.02 -11.76
N GLY A 655 -4.12 59.60 -10.57
CA GLY A 655 -2.72 59.69 -10.12
C GLY A 655 -2.14 58.29 -9.94
N LEU A 656 -0.98 58.01 -10.54
CA LEU A 656 -0.30 56.71 -10.47
C LEU A 656 0.67 56.65 -9.28
N GLU A 657 0.83 55.49 -8.64
CA GLU A 657 1.76 55.38 -7.51
C GLU A 657 3.23 55.43 -7.97
N ARG A 658 4.01 56.37 -7.40
CA ARG A 658 5.46 56.54 -7.63
C ARG A 658 5.88 56.85 -9.08
N PHE A 659 4.94 57.06 -10.00
CA PHE A 659 5.21 57.33 -11.42
C PHE A 659 4.67 58.70 -11.86
N ASN A 660 5.51 59.50 -12.54
CA ASN A 660 5.18 60.89 -12.89
C ASN A 660 5.37 61.23 -14.39
N ASP A 661 5.97 60.35 -15.20
CA ASP A 661 6.17 60.56 -16.66
C ASP A 661 4.91 60.15 -17.45
N VAL A 662 3.77 60.74 -17.11
CA VAL A 662 2.53 60.57 -17.89
C VAL A 662 2.46 61.65 -18.98
N LYS A 663 2.05 61.27 -20.18
CA LYS A 663 1.96 62.13 -21.36
C LYS A 663 0.55 62.06 -21.98
N VAL A 664 0.18 63.11 -22.70
CA VAL A 664 -1.06 63.15 -23.50
C VAL A 664 -0.96 62.10 -24.62
N GLY A 665 -2.02 61.30 -24.79
CA GLY A 665 -2.04 60.15 -25.70
C GLY A 665 -1.48 58.85 -25.10
N ASP A 666 -1.07 58.83 -23.83
CA ASP A 666 -0.88 57.58 -23.10
C ASP A 666 -2.26 56.94 -22.79
N ILE A 667 -2.29 55.62 -22.74
CA ILE A 667 -3.48 54.82 -22.42
C ILE A 667 -3.25 54.17 -21.05
N ILE A 668 -4.22 54.30 -20.14
CA ILE A 668 -4.21 53.63 -18.84
C ILE A 668 -5.27 52.52 -18.84
N GLU A 669 -4.81 51.28 -18.79
CA GLU A 669 -5.62 50.09 -18.60
C GLU A 669 -5.72 49.78 -17.10
N ALA A 670 -6.92 49.47 -16.62
CA ALA A 670 -7.17 49.03 -15.25
C ALA A 670 -7.55 47.55 -15.21
N PHE A 671 -6.97 46.82 -14.26
CA PHE A 671 -7.21 45.40 -14.03
C PHE A 671 -7.28 45.12 -12.52
N GLU A 672 -7.92 44.01 -12.17
CA GLU A 672 -8.00 43.47 -10.83
C GLU A 672 -7.40 42.07 -10.85
N GLU A 673 -6.45 41.81 -9.95
CA GLU A 673 -5.92 40.46 -9.75
C GLU A 673 -6.92 39.67 -8.91
N ARG A 674 -7.38 38.55 -9.47
CA ARG A 674 -8.34 37.67 -8.83
C ARG A 674 -7.69 36.31 -8.54
N GLU A 675 -7.67 35.95 -7.27
CA GLU A 675 -7.33 34.59 -6.84
C GLU A 675 -8.43 33.63 -7.32
N VAL A 676 -8.02 32.64 -8.11
CA VAL A 676 -8.85 31.51 -8.58
C VAL A 676 -8.27 30.24 -7.99
N ALA A 677 -9.06 29.54 -7.16
CA ALA A 677 -8.62 28.28 -6.57
C ALA A 677 -8.39 27.24 -7.67
N ARG A 678 -7.16 26.69 -7.71
CA ARG A 678 -6.82 25.57 -8.58
C ARG A 678 -7.55 24.29 -8.16
N THR A 679 -7.77 23.41 -9.12
CA THR A 679 -8.17 22.01 -8.89
C THR A 679 -7.16 21.10 -9.56
N ILE A 680 -6.84 19.97 -8.95
CA ILE A 680 -6.10 18.89 -9.61
C ILE A 680 -7.06 18.19 -10.60
N ASP A 681 -6.59 17.92 -11.82
CA ASP A 681 -7.34 17.20 -12.87
C ASP A 681 -7.32 15.68 -12.71
#